data_AF-A0A2D5VBI8-F1
#
_entry.id   AF-A0A2D5VBI8-F1
#
_cell.length_a   1.000
_cell.length_b   1.000
_cell.length_c   1.000
_cell.angle_alpha   90.00
_cell.angle_beta   90.00
_cell.angle_gamma   90.00
#
_symmetry.space_group_name_H-M   'P 1'
#
loop_
_entity.id
_entity.type
_entity.pdbx_description
1 polymer ?
#
loop_
_entity_poly.entity_id
_entity_poly.type
_entity_poly.pdbx_seq_one_letter_code
_entity_poly.pdbx_strand_id
1 'polypeptide(L)'
;MVTYFVFTGSEFIAPEINQEAKLNLQQDEPFIIYARNYMQPCFSDYVPNQAEIAGSFTVGAARSEYEPVQVGIYVPSRCKRPLRNVSLTIRSDIQHEIGYLYYLEMARSRQLDQGQVYEGRRPAMPVYLIPGSRIDKIEPGYSAAFWVTLHPDTTAQPGQYEIPATISAEGEEPRTFSLHLTIHSLTLPCPDVAFGCYYRIDRIAGCDVPKEIEVPYRNRKYQEMYAFDMAKHGHNTVQITSFFPGFGTDSYQQSGRAKPPSWYHPWLTLMDKSDLTDDGLIDPVRFIEEQLEIHKKSGLINLDIPIWTVSEGFSDRKSFVATTLRRTVIDKKYPEILLYQRDEPPIWFDETFSKKEVDHIKQFKKLGNCRSVAAMDGLAVLAWGHLHDVWIVYGGRITPEMIAEATRQGAEVWTYLHDLRITNPLAHRYFAGLYTWGLGLSGNLVYCYQHGEVGQPHPIWLSDQHRPSKEQILGLVIPGQNGPIPGIGYEGRREGIDDYRYLQLLESRIAIASLDHPVVTEAKTWLTELRKQVVQSAIEGKLFNHVTVWDLDWLNPSPDLSPHDYQKIRQKALRYISQLEDVGKEGSTVQMSGSRSFPVSGLEGVDYENVSIAICVQAIENGNIESKRSAACALALRDSGTEEALEALLLMLNLPEVRIPAIRAIRSMGVQAILAMPKVCDLLQNTDPFIRAHALLALEAMGIKAVGGLIRGLKDPFPMNAYLAAVCLGRQGEAAIQALPALRKNLESPIHRIRQGAKKAIQQIERKE
;
A
#
# COMPACT_ATOMS: atom_id res chain seq x y z
N MET A 1 -33.16 -17.63 0.58
CA MET A 1 -31.99 -18.42 0.14
C MET A 1 -30.96 -17.43 -0.38
N VAL A 2 -29.83 -17.30 0.31
CA VAL A 2 -28.74 -16.40 -0.06
C VAL A 2 -27.93 -17.12 -1.14
N THR A 3 -28.04 -16.68 -2.39
CA THR A 3 -27.10 -17.06 -3.44
C THR A 3 -25.79 -16.33 -3.14
N TYR A 4 -24.90 -16.99 -2.40
CA TYR A 4 -23.50 -16.60 -2.39
C TYR A 4 -23.02 -16.68 -3.84
N PHE A 5 -22.41 -15.60 -4.35
CA PHE A 5 -21.76 -15.65 -5.64
C PHE A 5 -20.76 -16.81 -5.59
N VAL A 6 -20.98 -17.79 -6.47
CA VAL A 6 -19.99 -18.78 -6.82
C VAL A 6 -18.94 -18.00 -7.59
N PHE A 7 -17.89 -17.58 -6.88
CA PHE A 7 -16.68 -17.12 -7.54
C PHE A 7 -16.29 -18.14 -8.60
N THR A 8 -16.05 -17.68 -9.82
CA THR A 8 -15.66 -18.60 -10.92
C THR A 8 -14.19 -18.97 -10.78
N GLY A 9 -13.77 -20.16 -11.25
CA GLY A 9 -12.43 -20.71 -11.00
C GLY A 9 -11.23 -19.82 -11.37
N SER A 10 -11.42 -18.79 -12.21
CA SER A 10 -10.39 -17.81 -12.58
C SER A 10 -10.10 -16.73 -11.51
N GLU A 11 -10.90 -16.67 -10.44
CA GLU A 11 -10.82 -15.62 -9.43
C GLU A 11 -9.91 -15.96 -8.25
N PHE A 12 -9.28 -17.15 -8.29
CA PHE A 12 -8.49 -17.69 -7.19
C PHE A 12 -7.03 -17.97 -7.52
N ILE A 13 -6.15 -17.80 -6.52
CA ILE A 13 -4.71 -18.02 -6.61
C ILE A 13 -4.34 -19.49 -6.38
N ALA A 14 -5.13 -20.21 -5.59
CA ALA A 14 -4.93 -21.64 -5.44
C ALA A 14 -5.14 -22.34 -6.80
N PRO A 15 -4.14 -23.08 -7.32
CA PRO A 15 -4.31 -23.82 -8.56
C PRO A 15 -5.36 -24.93 -8.38
N GLU A 16 -5.82 -25.53 -9.47
CA GLU A 16 -6.51 -26.82 -9.38
C GLU A 16 -5.56 -27.94 -8.92
N ILE A 17 -6.10 -29.02 -8.33
CA ILE A 17 -5.32 -30.22 -8.01
C ILE A 17 -5.18 -31.06 -9.27
N ASN A 18 -3.95 -31.25 -9.75
CA ASN A 18 -3.71 -32.20 -10.82
C ASN A 18 -3.94 -33.64 -10.33
N GLN A 19 -4.55 -34.46 -11.18
CA GLN A 19 -4.68 -35.88 -10.90
C GLN A 19 -3.31 -36.56 -11.00
N GLU A 20 -2.85 -37.15 -9.90
CA GLU A 20 -1.57 -37.88 -9.86
C GLU A 20 -1.49 -38.94 -10.95
N ALA A 21 -2.60 -39.58 -11.32
CA ALA A 21 -2.70 -40.54 -12.43
C ALA A 21 -2.07 -40.05 -13.75
N LYS A 22 -2.02 -38.73 -13.98
CA LYS A 22 -1.42 -38.11 -15.17
C LYS A 22 0.11 -38.03 -15.15
N LEU A 23 0.75 -38.43 -14.05
CA LEU A 23 2.20 -38.56 -13.94
C LEU A 23 2.75 -39.81 -14.65
N ASN A 24 1.88 -40.76 -15.04
CA ASN A 24 2.26 -41.99 -15.74
C ASN A 24 3.40 -42.74 -15.02
N LEU A 25 4.50 -43.03 -15.72
CA LEU A 25 5.66 -43.77 -15.18
C LEU A 25 6.37 -43.02 -14.04
N GLN A 26 6.21 -41.70 -13.94
CA GLN A 26 6.88 -40.91 -12.89
C GLN A 26 6.28 -41.16 -11.50
N GLN A 27 5.13 -41.83 -11.40
CA GLN A 27 4.56 -42.25 -10.11
C GLN A 27 5.41 -43.27 -9.36
N ASP A 28 6.31 -43.95 -10.08
CA ASP A 28 7.16 -44.99 -9.52
C ASP A 28 8.56 -44.43 -9.14
N GLU A 29 8.81 -43.14 -9.39
CA GLU A 29 10.01 -42.43 -8.96
C GLU A 29 9.98 -42.15 -7.44
N PRO A 30 11.12 -42.21 -6.73
CA PRO A 30 11.17 -41.89 -5.30
C PRO A 30 10.81 -40.43 -5.00
N PHE A 31 11.08 -39.53 -5.94
CA PHE A 31 10.65 -38.13 -5.91
C PHE A 31 10.78 -37.49 -7.30
N ILE A 32 10.04 -36.40 -7.53
CA ILE A 32 9.99 -35.64 -8.78
C ILE A 32 10.41 -34.20 -8.50
N ILE A 33 11.32 -33.66 -9.31
CA ILE A 33 11.69 -32.24 -9.33
C ILE A 33 10.88 -31.55 -10.43
N TYR A 34 10.34 -30.35 -10.17
CA TYR A 34 9.56 -29.61 -11.16
C TYR A 34 9.70 -28.09 -11.04
N ALA A 35 9.58 -27.40 -12.17
CA ALA A 35 9.67 -25.95 -12.29
C ALA A 35 8.27 -25.32 -12.22
N ARG A 36 8.02 -24.57 -11.15
CA ARG A 36 6.74 -23.88 -10.92
C ARG A 36 6.98 -22.39 -10.73
N ASN A 37 6.12 -21.56 -11.33
CA ASN A 37 6.18 -20.11 -11.17
C ASN A 37 6.10 -19.73 -9.68
N TYR A 38 7.04 -18.92 -9.20
CA TYR A 38 7.12 -18.50 -7.80
C TYR A 38 5.95 -17.62 -7.35
N MET A 39 5.25 -16.94 -8.29
CA MET A 39 3.99 -16.23 -8.04
C MET A 39 2.79 -17.16 -7.89
N GLN A 40 2.98 -18.46 -8.13
CA GLN A 40 2.03 -19.51 -7.82
C GLN A 40 2.67 -20.46 -6.80
N PRO A 41 2.68 -20.09 -5.51
CA PRO A 41 3.36 -20.84 -4.47
C PRO A 41 3.04 -22.33 -4.51
N CYS A 42 4.05 -23.16 -4.28
CA CYS A 42 3.89 -24.61 -4.19
C CYS A 42 3.09 -24.96 -2.93
N PHE A 43 1.82 -25.35 -3.08
CA PHE A 43 1.00 -25.89 -1.99
C PHE A 43 1.44 -27.30 -1.61
N SER A 44 1.30 -27.67 -0.34
CA SER A 44 1.79 -28.96 0.15
C SER A 44 1.09 -30.15 -0.50
N ASP A 45 -0.17 -30.00 -0.89
CA ASP A 45 -0.97 -31.03 -1.58
C ASP A 45 -0.95 -30.85 -3.11
N TYR A 46 -0.06 -30.01 -3.63
CA TYR A 46 0.07 -29.81 -5.07
C TYR A 46 0.73 -31.02 -5.73
N VAL A 47 0.15 -31.46 -6.84
CA VAL A 47 0.73 -32.47 -7.73
C VAL A 47 1.19 -31.73 -9.00
N PRO A 48 2.45 -31.86 -9.41
CA PRO A 48 2.94 -31.20 -10.62
C PRO A 48 2.30 -31.78 -11.88
N ASN A 49 2.24 -30.99 -12.95
CA ASN A 49 1.86 -31.48 -14.27
C ASN A 49 3.09 -31.78 -15.14
N GLN A 50 2.90 -32.50 -16.25
CA GLN A 50 4.00 -32.89 -17.14
C GLN A 50 4.80 -31.70 -17.71
N ALA A 51 4.15 -30.56 -17.95
CA ALA A 51 4.85 -29.36 -18.45
C ALA A 51 5.73 -28.71 -17.38
N GLU A 52 5.36 -28.78 -16.10
CA GLU A 52 6.21 -28.32 -14.99
C GLU A 52 7.40 -29.26 -14.76
N ILE A 53 7.21 -30.57 -14.93
CA ILE A 53 8.28 -31.57 -14.77
C ILE A 53 9.29 -31.49 -15.91
N ALA A 54 8.81 -31.31 -17.14
CA ALA A 54 9.67 -31.07 -18.31
C ALA A 54 10.16 -29.61 -18.41
N GLY A 55 9.66 -28.73 -17.54
CA GLY A 55 9.95 -27.30 -17.56
C GLY A 55 11.38 -26.98 -17.09
N SER A 56 11.91 -25.86 -17.56
CA SER A 56 13.20 -25.34 -17.13
C SER A 56 13.04 -24.27 -16.07
N PHE A 57 14.00 -24.19 -15.15
CA PHE A 57 14.06 -23.16 -14.11
C PHE A 57 14.66 -21.87 -14.68
N THR A 58 13.88 -21.14 -15.47
CA THR A 58 14.37 -19.96 -16.22
C THR A 58 13.89 -18.66 -15.61
N VAL A 59 14.83 -17.74 -15.35
CA VAL A 59 14.56 -16.38 -14.88
C VAL A 59 15.49 -15.35 -15.55
N GLY A 60 15.09 -14.09 -15.55
CA GLY A 60 15.88 -12.97 -16.05
C GLY A 60 15.93 -11.85 -15.02
N ALA A 61 17.11 -11.27 -14.83
CA ALA A 61 17.35 -10.23 -13.82
C ALA A 61 18.25 -9.12 -14.39
N ALA A 62 17.96 -7.88 -14.02
CA ALA A 62 18.88 -6.77 -14.14
C ALA A 62 20.03 -6.91 -13.13
N ARG A 63 21.13 -6.18 -13.34
CA ARG A 63 22.17 -6.09 -12.31
C ARG A 63 21.60 -5.45 -11.04
N SER A 64 21.98 -6.00 -9.90
CA SER A 64 21.54 -5.65 -8.54
C SER A 64 20.05 -5.88 -8.27
N GLU A 65 19.35 -6.64 -9.10
CA GLU A 65 17.99 -7.14 -8.83
C GLU A 65 18.04 -8.41 -7.97
N TYR A 66 16.95 -8.72 -7.26
CA TYR A 66 16.79 -9.96 -6.49
C TYR A 66 15.69 -10.80 -7.15
N GLU A 67 16.06 -11.80 -7.95
CA GLU A 67 15.11 -12.57 -8.76
C GLU A 67 14.93 -13.99 -8.17
N PRO A 68 13.70 -14.38 -7.81
CA PRO A 68 13.43 -15.66 -7.19
C PRO A 68 13.20 -16.80 -8.20
N VAL A 69 13.56 -18.01 -7.78
CA VAL A 69 13.26 -19.27 -8.46
C VAL A 69 12.66 -20.24 -7.45
N GLN A 70 11.52 -20.84 -7.78
CA GLN A 70 10.89 -21.87 -6.96
C GLN A 70 11.19 -23.27 -7.53
N VAL A 71 11.80 -24.13 -6.72
CA VAL A 71 12.12 -25.52 -7.05
C VAL A 71 11.18 -26.45 -6.30
N GLY A 72 10.20 -27.01 -7.02
CA GLY A 72 9.23 -27.95 -6.46
C GLY A 72 9.78 -29.36 -6.36
N ILE A 73 9.42 -30.06 -5.28
CA ILE A 73 9.73 -31.46 -5.03
C ILE A 73 8.43 -32.17 -4.66
N TYR A 74 8.04 -33.17 -5.43
CA TYR A 74 6.85 -33.99 -5.17
C TYR A 74 7.28 -35.42 -4.83
N VAL A 75 6.69 -36.00 -3.79
CA VAL A 75 6.88 -37.43 -3.45
C VAL A 75 5.60 -38.17 -3.87
N PRO A 76 5.63 -39.07 -4.87
CA PRO A 76 4.46 -39.82 -5.28
C PRO A 76 3.78 -40.58 -4.13
N SER A 77 2.45 -40.68 -4.15
CA SER A 77 1.67 -41.34 -3.10
C SER A 77 1.93 -42.85 -3.01
N ARG A 78 2.47 -43.45 -4.07
CA ARG A 78 2.90 -44.86 -4.10
C ARG A 78 4.16 -45.13 -3.27
N CYS A 79 4.94 -44.11 -2.93
CA CYS A 79 6.12 -44.25 -2.10
C CYS A 79 5.73 -44.77 -0.70
N LYS A 80 6.39 -45.83 -0.24
CA LYS A 80 6.06 -46.47 1.05
C LYS A 80 6.58 -45.71 2.26
N ARG A 81 7.53 -44.79 2.06
CA ARG A 81 8.23 -44.07 3.12
C ARG A 81 8.37 -42.60 2.75
N PRO A 82 8.44 -41.70 3.74
CA PRO A 82 8.69 -40.29 3.52
C PRO A 82 10.11 -40.07 3.02
N LEU A 83 10.29 -39.07 2.15
CA LEU A 83 11.60 -38.59 1.73
C LEU A 83 12.21 -37.78 2.88
N ARG A 84 13.44 -38.08 3.30
CA ARG A 84 14.07 -37.46 4.47
C ARG A 84 15.35 -36.72 4.10
N ASN A 85 15.68 -35.70 4.89
CA ASN A 85 16.94 -34.95 4.80
C ASN A 85 17.21 -34.43 3.38
N VAL A 86 16.17 -33.87 2.77
CA VAL A 86 16.21 -33.35 1.41
C VAL A 86 17.01 -32.06 1.42
N SER A 87 18.05 -31.97 0.60
CA SER A 87 18.93 -30.81 0.53
C SER A 87 19.10 -30.32 -0.89
N LEU A 88 19.17 -28.99 -1.05
CA LEU A 88 19.49 -28.33 -2.31
C LEU A 88 20.90 -27.74 -2.22
N THR A 89 21.76 -28.12 -3.16
CA THR A 89 23.10 -27.53 -3.33
C THR A 89 23.16 -26.79 -4.65
N ILE A 90 23.67 -25.56 -4.63
CA ILE A 90 23.90 -24.73 -5.82
C ILE A 90 25.38 -24.42 -5.91
N ARG A 91 25.95 -24.50 -7.13
CA ARG A 91 27.34 -24.12 -7.40
C ARG A 91 27.33 -22.94 -8.36
N SER A 92 27.51 -21.74 -7.83
CA SER A 92 27.48 -20.50 -8.61
C SER A 92 28.35 -19.43 -7.96
N ASP A 93 28.99 -18.62 -8.79
CA ASP A 93 29.63 -17.36 -8.38
C ASP A 93 28.63 -16.20 -8.28
N ILE A 94 27.40 -16.38 -8.79
CA ILE A 94 26.31 -15.43 -8.59
C ILE A 94 25.84 -15.54 -7.14
N GLN A 95 25.78 -14.39 -6.45
CA GLN A 95 25.28 -14.34 -5.08
C GLN A 95 23.85 -14.88 -5.03
N HIS A 96 23.56 -15.68 -4.01
CA HIS A 96 22.25 -16.30 -3.88
C HIS A 96 21.95 -16.64 -2.43
N GLU A 97 20.65 -16.75 -2.16
CA GLU A 97 20.12 -17.22 -0.89
C GLU A 97 19.18 -18.40 -1.14
N ILE A 98 19.17 -19.36 -0.22
CA ILE A 98 18.27 -20.52 -0.27
C ILE A 98 17.40 -20.50 0.97
N GLY A 99 16.09 -20.57 0.75
CA GLY A 99 15.10 -20.88 1.76
C GLY A 99 14.18 -22.01 1.30
N TYR A 100 13.23 -22.39 2.15
CA TYR A 100 12.16 -23.34 1.81
C TYR A 100 10.81 -22.89 2.35
N LEU A 101 9.74 -23.33 1.67
CA LEU A 101 8.37 -22.95 2.04
C LEU A 101 7.98 -23.59 3.38
N TYR A 102 7.52 -22.76 4.32
CA TYR A 102 6.82 -23.18 5.52
C TYR A 102 5.32 -23.09 5.33
N TYR A 103 4.62 -24.13 5.80
CA TYR A 103 3.19 -24.31 5.61
C TYR A 103 2.42 -24.17 6.92
N LEU A 104 1.31 -23.44 6.91
CA LEU A 104 0.38 -23.33 8.02
C LEU A 104 -0.84 -24.24 7.77
N GLU A 105 -1.10 -25.18 8.69
CA GLU A 105 -2.28 -26.06 8.61
C GLU A 105 -3.59 -25.29 8.83
N MET A 106 -4.54 -25.49 7.91
CA MET A 106 -5.81 -24.77 7.86
C MET A 106 -6.93 -25.45 8.65
N ALA A 107 -6.93 -26.79 8.72
CA ALA A 107 -8.05 -27.59 9.25
C ALA A 107 -8.20 -27.56 10.79
N ARG A 108 -7.23 -27.00 11.53
CA ARG A 108 -7.22 -27.00 13.01
C ARG A 108 -7.19 -25.61 13.65
N SER A 109 -7.05 -24.54 12.86
CA SER A 109 -6.61 -23.24 13.39
C SER A 109 -7.67 -22.12 13.39
N ARG A 110 -8.75 -22.19 12.59
CA ARG A 110 -9.68 -21.05 12.44
C ARG A 110 -11.13 -21.41 12.82
N GLN A 111 -11.65 -20.76 13.86
CA GLN A 111 -13.02 -20.91 14.34
C GLN A 111 -14.05 -20.36 13.33
N LEU A 112 -13.68 -19.30 12.58
CA LEU A 112 -14.52 -18.66 11.55
C LEU A 112 -14.68 -19.46 10.25
N ASP A 113 -13.81 -20.45 10.00
CA ASP A 113 -13.91 -21.32 8.83
C ASP A 113 -14.93 -22.46 9.01
N GLN A 114 -15.45 -22.64 10.22
CA GLN A 114 -16.46 -23.66 10.54
C GLN A 114 -17.80 -23.31 9.87
N GLY A 115 -18.28 -24.19 8.98
CA GLY A 115 -19.58 -24.03 8.30
C GLY A 115 -19.55 -23.22 6.99
N GLN A 116 -18.41 -22.64 6.60
CA GLN A 116 -18.23 -22.01 5.29
C GLN A 116 -17.81 -23.06 4.25
N VAL A 117 -18.62 -23.24 3.20
CA VAL A 117 -18.30 -24.12 2.07
C VAL A 117 -17.58 -23.28 1.02
N TYR A 118 -16.27 -23.44 0.93
CA TYR A 118 -15.49 -22.82 -0.13
C TYR A 118 -14.70 -23.90 -0.88
N GLU A 119 -14.89 -23.94 -2.20
CA GLU A 119 -14.23 -24.86 -3.12
C GLU A 119 -12.78 -24.39 -3.32
N GLY A 120 -11.78 -25.22 -3.00
CA GLY A 120 -10.36 -24.84 -3.07
C GLY A 120 -9.63 -24.68 -1.74
N ARG A 121 -10.27 -24.95 -0.59
CA ARG A 121 -9.58 -25.04 0.72
C ARG A 121 -8.47 -26.09 0.67
N ARG A 122 -7.22 -25.63 0.72
CA ARG A 122 -6.04 -26.50 0.83
C ARG A 122 -5.77 -26.83 2.30
N PRO A 123 -5.31 -28.05 2.62
CA PRO A 123 -5.06 -28.48 4.00
C PRO A 123 -3.96 -27.66 4.69
N ALA A 124 -3.00 -27.15 3.92
CA ALA A 124 -1.99 -26.23 4.38
C ALA A 124 -1.62 -25.20 3.31
N MET A 125 -1.31 -23.99 3.73
CA MET A 125 -0.95 -22.87 2.83
C MET A 125 0.50 -22.46 3.07
N PRO A 126 1.30 -22.23 2.01
CA PRO A 126 2.63 -21.65 2.17
C PRO A 126 2.52 -20.22 2.74
N VAL A 127 3.38 -19.88 3.70
CA VAL A 127 3.33 -18.60 4.42
C VAL A 127 4.68 -17.91 4.47
N TYR A 128 5.73 -18.63 4.90
CA TYR A 128 7.06 -18.07 5.15
C TYR A 128 8.15 -18.76 4.34
N LEU A 129 9.24 -18.05 4.09
CA LEU A 129 10.48 -18.59 3.53
C LEU A 129 11.49 -18.80 4.64
N ILE A 130 11.60 -20.05 5.13
CA ILE A 130 12.57 -20.37 6.17
C ILE A 130 13.97 -20.37 5.57
N PRO A 131 14.92 -19.58 6.11
CA PRO A 131 16.29 -19.61 5.63
C PRO A 131 16.91 -20.99 5.82
N GLY A 132 17.51 -21.52 4.77
CA GLY A 132 18.17 -22.83 4.79
C GLY A 132 17.93 -23.65 3.54
N SER A 133 18.84 -24.59 3.29
CA SER A 133 18.83 -25.45 2.11
C SER A 133 18.47 -26.90 2.41
N ARG A 134 17.83 -27.17 3.56
CA ARG A 134 17.42 -28.51 3.99
C ARG A 134 15.95 -28.54 4.44
N ILE A 135 15.22 -29.51 3.92
CA ILE A 135 13.88 -29.89 4.35
C ILE A 135 13.98 -31.27 5.02
N ASP A 136 13.57 -31.36 6.29
CA ASP A 136 13.77 -32.58 7.07
C ASP A 136 12.97 -33.79 6.55
N LYS A 137 11.75 -33.54 6.07
CA LYS A 137 10.82 -34.60 5.68
C LYS A 137 9.77 -34.11 4.67
N ILE A 138 9.46 -34.93 3.68
CA ILE A 138 8.31 -34.77 2.77
C ILE A 138 7.53 -36.09 2.76
N GLU A 139 6.22 -36.03 3.02
CA GLU A 139 5.35 -37.21 3.06
C GLU A 139 4.94 -37.69 1.66
N PRO A 140 4.70 -38.99 1.44
CA PRO A 140 4.11 -39.47 0.19
C PRO A 140 2.78 -38.80 -0.13
N GLY A 141 2.60 -38.40 -1.38
CA GLY A 141 1.45 -37.64 -1.87
C GLY A 141 1.54 -36.14 -1.67
N TYR A 142 2.65 -35.62 -1.13
CA TYR A 142 2.84 -34.19 -0.85
C TYR A 142 4.02 -33.60 -1.62
N SER A 143 3.92 -32.28 -1.83
CA SER A 143 4.99 -31.43 -2.33
C SER A 143 5.62 -30.60 -1.22
N ALA A 144 6.88 -30.24 -1.43
CA ALA A 144 7.55 -29.11 -0.78
C ALA A 144 8.31 -28.30 -1.83
N ALA A 145 8.82 -27.13 -1.46
CA ALA A 145 9.65 -26.36 -2.40
C ALA A 145 10.78 -25.60 -1.70
N PHE A 146 11.91 -25.54 -2.42
CA PHE A 146 12.96 -24.57 -2.15
C PHE A 146 12.67 -23.27 -2.90
N TRP A 147 13.10 -22.16 -2.32
CA TRP A 147 13.07 -20.83 -2.89
C TRP A 147 14.51 -20.31 -2.97
N VAL A 148 14.95 -20.01 -4.18
CA VAL A 148 16.31 -19.55 -4.46
C VAL A 148 16.22 -18.11 -4.94
N THR A 149 16.78 -17.16 -4.21
CA THR A 149 16.83 -15.76 -4.63
C THR A 149 18.21 -15.47 -5.19
N LEU A 150 18.29 -15.26 -6.51
CA LEU A 150 19.53 -14.92 -7.22
C LEU A 150 19.73 -13.40 -7.18
N HIS A 151 20.98 -12.96 -6.94
CA HIS A 151 21.35 -11.55 -6.88
C HIS A 151 22.62 -11.30 -7.68
N PRO A 152 22.53 -11.08 -9.01
CA PRO A 152 23.69 -10.68 -9.80
C PRO A 152 24.13 -9.29 -9.37
N ASP A 153 25.36 -9.13 -8.89
CA ASP A 153 25.86 -7.84 -8.43
C ASP A 153 26.12 -6.85 -9.59
N THR A 154 26.60 -5.64 -9.28
CA THR A 154 26.90 -4.60 -10.28
C THR A 154 28.01 -4.97 -11.25
N THR A 155 28.85 -5.96 -10.91
CA THR A 155 29.99 -6.41 -11.71
C THR A 155 29.68 -7.63 -12.57
N ALA A 156 28.53 -8.28 -12.33
CA ALA A 156 28.06 -9.43 -13.10
C ALA A 156 27.98 -9.11 -14.60
N GLN A 157 28.47 -10.04 -15.42
CA GLN A 157 28.48 -9.87 -16.87
C GLN A 157 27.08 -10.15 -17.44
N PRO A 158 26.60 -9.39 -18.44
CA PRO A 158 25.36 -9.72 -19.11
C PRO A 158 25.52 -11.01 -19.91
N GLY A 159 24.49 -11.84 -19.93
CA GLY A 159 24.55 -13.11 -20.64
C GLY A 159 23.61 -14.16 -20.08
N GLN A 160 23.70 -15.35 -20.65
CA GLN A 160 23.00 -16.55 -20.19
C GLN A 160 23.92 -17.35 -19.30
N TYR A 161 23.42 -17.71 -18.12
CA TYR A 161 24.12 -18.51 -17.13
C TYR A 161 23.35 -19.80 -16.91
N GLU A 162 24.08 -20.92 -16.97
CA GLU A 162 23.59 -22.20 -16.54
C GLU A 162 24.22 -22.52 -15.19
N ILE A 163 23.40 -22.58 -14.15
CA ILE A 163 23.82 -22.74 -12.76
C ILE A 163 23.48 -24.16 -12.32
N PRO A 164 24.49 -25.04 -12.11
CA PRO A 164 24.25 -26.41 -11.68
C PRO A 164 23.66 -26.46 -10.26
N ALA A 165 22.61 -27.26 -10.11
CA ALA A 165 21.93 -27.53 -8.86
C ALA A 165 21.74 -29.03 -8.65
N THR A 166 21.78 -29.46 -7.39
CA THR A 166 21.61 -30.86 -7.00
C THR A 166 20.62 -30.98 -5.85
N ILE A 167 19.62 -31.85 -6.00
CA ILE A 167 18.82 -32.36 -4.87
C ILE A 167 19.45 -33.66 -4.38
N SER A 168 19.68 -33.77 -3.08
CA SER A 168 20.09 -35.00 -2.40
C SER A 168 19.13 -35.32 -1.27
N ALA A 169 18.80 -36.60 -1.08
CA ALA A 169 17.94 -37.08 -0.01
C ALA A 169 18.50 -38.37 0.59
N GLU A 170 18.13 -38.66 1.84
CA GLU A 170 18.62 -39.85 2.55
C GLU A 170 18.16 -41.14 1.85
N GLY A 171 19.12 -41.97 1.43
CA GLY A 171 18.84 -43.27 0.82
C GLY A 171 18.46 -43.23 -0.66
N GLU A 172 18.51 -42.06 -1.30
CA GLU A 172 18.18 -41.88 -2.72
C GLU A 172 19.38 -41.33 -3.51
N GLU A 173 19.48 -41.69 -4.79
CA GLU A 173 20.51 -41.13 -5.67
C GLU A 173 20.29 -39.62 -5.90
N PRO A 174 21.35 -38.79 -5.83
CA PRO A 174 21.25 -37.36 -6.08
C PRO A 174 20.75 -37.06 -7.51
N ARG A 175 19.85 -36.08 -7.64
CA ARG A 175 19.34 -35.62 -8.95
C ARG A 175 19.92 -34.24 -9.27
N THR A 176 20.56 -34.12 -10.43
CA THR A 176 21.14 -32.86 -10.93
C THR A 176 20.24 -32.21 -11.96
N PHE A 177 20.17 -30.89 -11.93
CA PHE A 177 19.43 -30.04 -12.86
C PHE A 177 20.10 -28.66 -12.94
N SER A 178 19.63 -27.81 -13.84
CA SER A 178 20.20 -26.47 -14.05
C SER A 178 19.17 -25.38 -13.79
N LEU A 179 19.60 -24.30 -13.12
CA LEU A 179 18.89 -23.01 -13.12
C LEU A 179 19.44 -22.18 -14.27
N HIS A 180 18.56 -21.59 -15.08
CA HIS A 180 18.93 -20.75 -16.21
C HIS A 180 18.65 -19.28 -15.88
N LEU A 181 19.71 -18.49 -15.73
CA LEU A 181 19.62 -17.06 -15.42
C LEU A 181 20.05 -16.24 -16.63
N THR A 182 19.20 -15.34 -17.11
CA THR A 182 19.58 -14.27 -18.02
C THR A 182 19.94 -13.02 -17.21
N ILE A 183 21.17 -12.55 -17.31
CA ILE A 183 21.56 -11.24 -16.77
C ILE A 183 21.45 -10.19 -17.87
N HIS A 184 20.56 -9.22 -17.69
CA HIS A 184 20.36 -8.12 -18.63
C HIS A 184 21.47 -7.07 -18.52
N SER A 185 21.71 -6.33 -19.61
CA SER A 185 22.80 -5.34 -19.67
C SER A 185 22.56 -4.07 -18.83
N LEU A 186 21.36 -3.96 -18.27
CA LEU A 186 20.84 -2.78 -17.57
C LEU A 186 20.89 -2.92 -16.04
N THR A 187 20.78 -1.77 -15.38
CA THR A 187 20.52 -1.64 -13.94
C THR A 187 19.21 -0.86 -13.78
N LEU A 188 18.33 -1.34 -12.91
CA LEU A 188 17.06 -0.68 -12.63
C LEU A 188 17.27 0.58 -11.78
N PRO A 189 16.60 1.71 -12.11
CA PRO A 189 16.71 2.94 -11.31
C PRO A 189 16.13 2.72 -9.90
N CYS A 190 16.49 3.60 -8.96
CA CYS A 190 15.73 3.70 -7.70
C CYS A 190 14.30 4.16 -8.04
N PRO A 191 13.25 3.60 -7.40
CA PRO A 191 11.90 4.11 -7.59
C PRO A 191 11.83 5.61 -7.25
N ASP A 192 11.22 6.40 -8.11
CA ASP A 192 10.88 7.81 -7.87
C ASP A 192 9.60 8.00 -7.03
N VAL A 193 9.10 6.89 -6.49
CA VAL A 193 7.92 6.77 -5.63
C VAL A 193 8.33 6.19 -4.27
N ALA A 194 7.65 6.65 -3.22
CA ALA A 194 7.90 6.20 -1.85
C ALA A 194 7.29 4.81 -1.59
N PHE A 195 8.10 3.76 -1.54
CA PHE A 195 7.71 2.40 -1.13
C PHE A 195 8.10 2.15 0.33
N GLY A 196 7.08 1.99 1.18
CA GLY A 196 7.27 1.87 2.63
C GLY A 196 6.35 0.86 3.26
N CYS A 197 6.53 0.67 4.57
CA CYS A 197 5.59 -0.01 5.45
C CYS A 197 5.61 0.68 6.81
N TYR A 198 4.52 0.53 7.56
CA TYR A 198 4.51 0.97 8.96
C TYR A 198 5.55 0.17 9.74
N TYR A 199 6.33 0.85 10.58
CA TYR A 199 7.45 0.26 11.30
C TYR A 199 7.37 0.62 12.78
N ARG A 200 7.15 -0.39 13.63
CA ARG A 200 6.85 -0.23 15.06
C ARG A 200 7.62 -1.24 15.88
N ILE A 201 8.80 -0.84 16.38
CA ILE A 201 9.66 -1.70 17.22
C ILE A 201 8.91 -2.21 18.45
N ASP A 202 8.01 -1.39 19.00
CA ASP A 202 7.16 -1.73 20.14
C ASP A 202 6.17 -2.86 19.88
N ARG A 203 5.87 -3.16 18.60
CA ARG A 203 4.96 -4.23 18.19
C ARG A 203 5.70 -5.50 17.73
N ILE A 204 7.02 -5.50 17.73
CA ILE A 204 7.82 -6.70 17.43
C ILE A 204 7.63 -7.70 18.58
N ALA A 205 6.97 -8.83 18.30
CA ALA A 205 6.65 -9.91 19.24
C ALA A 205 5.61 -9.63 20.34
N GLY A 206 4.65 -8.73 20.09
CA GLY A 206 3.52 -8.50 21.01
C GLY A 206 3.60 -7.18 21.76
N CYS A 207 2.47 -6.47 21.84
CA CYS A 207 2.34 -5.25 22.64
C CYS A 207 2.34 -5.52 24.16
N ASP A 208 2.22 -6.79 24.57
CA ASP A 208 1.98 -7.20 25.96
C ASP A 208 3.21 -7.77 26.67
N VAL A 209 4.40 -7.72 26.03
CA VAL A 209 5.64 -8.14 26.69
C VAL A 209 5.96 -7.16 27.82
N PRO A 210 6.04 -7.59 29.10
CA PRO A 210 6.40 -6.73 30.22
C PRO A 210 7.72 -5.99 29.96
N LYS A 211 7.82 -4.73 30.40
CA LYS A 211 8.96 -3.85 30.10
C LYS A 211 10.29 -4.38 30.64
N GLU A 212 10.22 -5.23 31.65
CA GLU A 212 11.35 -5.85 32.34
C GLU A 212 11.95 -7.01 31.53
N ILE A 213 11.24 -7.51 30.51
CA ILE A 213 11.73 -8.58 29.64
C ILE A 213 12.50 -7.98 28.48
N GLU A 214 13.80 -8.27 28.43
CA GLU A 214 14.63 -7.95 27.28
C GLU A 214 14.23 -8.84 26.10
N VAL A 215 13.75 -8.21 25.02
CA VAL A 215 13.44 -8.91 23.76
C VAL A 215 14.68 -8.84 22.88
N PRO A 216 15.36 -9.96 22.59
CA PRO A 216 16.66 -9.97 21.91
C PRO A 216 16.59 -9.39 20.48
N TYR A 217 15.40 -9.31 19.90
CA TYR A 217 15.14 -8.84 18.54
C TYR A 217 14.86 -7.34 18.42
N ARG A 218 14.92 -6.57 19.53
CA ARG A 218 14.64 -5.12 19.54
C ARG A 218 15.90 -4.25 19.55
N ASN A 219 17.08 -4.83 19.81
CA ASN A 219 18.33 -4.09 19.87
C ASN A 219 18.77 -3.53 18.50
N ARG A 220 19.77 -2.63 18.54
CA ARG A 220 20.36 -2.00 17.34
C ARG A 220 20.75 -2.98 16.24
N LYS A 221 21.40 -4.10 16.58
CA LYS A 221 21.81 -5.10 15.59
C LYS A 221 20.62 -5.59 14.76
N TYR A 222 19.51 -5.92 15.42
CA TYR A 222 18.30 -6.34 14.72
C TYR A 222 17.66 -5.21 13.92
N GLN A 223 17.69 -3.97 14.42
CA GLN A 223 17.17 -2.83 13.65
C GLN A 223 17.96 -2.59 12.37
N GLU A 224 19.29 -2.74 12.41
CA GLU A 224 20.13 -2.68 11.21
C GLU A 224 19.77 -3.82 10.23
N MET A 225 19.55 -5.04 10.72
CA MET A 225 19.14 -6.18 9.89
C MET A 225 17.77 -5.98 9.26
N TYR A 226 16.79 -5.46 10.01
CA TYR A 226 15.45 -5.15 9.50
C TYR A 226 15.46 -4.01 8.48
N ALA A 227 16.25 -2.96 8.72
CA ALA A 227 16.40 -1.87 7.78
C ALA A 227 17.09 -2.31 6.47
N PHE A 228 18.06 -3.24 6.56
CA PHE A 228 18.68 -3.85 5.37
C PHE A 228 17.70 -4.74 4.60
N ASP A 229 16.93 -5.56 5.31
CA ASP A 229 15.92 -6.41 4.71
C ASP A 229 14.82 -5.60 3.99
N MET A 230 14.36 -4.50 4.59
CA MET A 230 13.42 -3.58 3.93
C MET A 230 14.01 -3.01 2.63
N ALA A 231 15.26 -2.52 2.67
CA ALA A 231 15.94 -1.97 1.50
C ALA A 231 16.12 -3.02 0.39
N LYS A 232 16.49 -4.25 0.77
CA LYS A 232 16.59 -5.41 -0.13
C LYS A 232 15.26 -5.77 -0.80
N HIS A 233 14.14 -5.54 -0.12
CA HIS A 233 12.80 -5.73 -0.68
C HIS A 233 12.28 -4.52 -1.48
N GLY A 234 13.17 -3.59 -1.84
CA GLY A 234 12.84 -2.44 -2.69
C GLY A 234 12.18 -1.27 -1.95
N HIS A 235 12.06 -1.33 -0.62
CA HIS A 235 11.59 -0.19 0.15
C HIS A 235 12.64 0.93 0.14
N ASN A 236 12.18 2.17 0.06
CA ASN A 236 13.02 3.36 -0.04
C ASN A 236 12.53 4.52 0.85
N THR A 237 11.53 4.27 1.70
CA THR A 237 11.02 5.18 2.72
C THR A 237 10.63 4.39 3.98
N VAL A 238 10.52 5.09 5.11
CA VAL A 238 10.24 4.47 6.41
C VAL A 238 9.52 5.46 7.33
N GLN A 239 8.67 4.91 8.20
CA GLN A 239 8.12 5.66 9.32
C GLN A 239 9.18 5.82 10.40
N ILE A 240 9.42 7.06 10.82
CA ILE A 240 10.22 7.35 12.01
C ILE A 240 9.33 7.67 13.21
N THR A 241 9.81 7.29 14.38
CA THR A 241 9.13 7.58 15.63
C THR A 241 9.67 8.89 16.20
N SER A 242 8.79 9.81 16.60
CA SER A 242 9.13 11.19 16.95
C SER A 242 8.35 11.69 18.16
N PHE A 243 8.97 12.51 19.00
CA PHE A 243 8.63 12.72 20.41
C PHE A 243 7.63 13.85 20.77
N PHE A 244 6.44 13.96 20.17
CA PHE A 244 5.66 15.21 20.24
C PHE A 244 5.11 15.67 21.61
N PRO A 245 4.75 14.81 22.59
CA PRO A 245 4.19 15.31 23.86
C PRO A 245 5.15 16.23 24.63
N GLY A 246 6.44 15.86 24.72
CA GLY A 246 7.45 16.67 25.40
C GLY A 246 8.27 17.58 24.47
N PHE A 247 8.30 17.31 23.17
CA PHE A 247 9.08 18.09 22.22
C PHE A 247 8.47 19.49 22.00
N GLY A 248 9.32 20.51 22.09
CA GLY A 248 8.95 21.92 21.99
C GLY A 248 8.33 22.53 23.24
N THR A 249 8.10 21.74 24.31
CA THR A 249 7.63 22.30 25.59
C THR A 249 8.64 23.30 26.17
N ASP A 250 8.21 24.18 27.07
CA ASP A 250 9.10 25.15 27.73
C ASP A 250 10.26 24.45 28.45
N SER A 251 9.98 23.32 29.11
CA SER A 251 11.00 22.48 29.75
C SER A 251 12.03 21.95 28.75
N TYR A 252 11.58 21.48 27.58
CA TYR A 252 12.47 21.08 26.50
C TYR A 252 13.29 22.27 25.98
N GLN A 253 12.68 23.43 25.76
CA GLN A 253 13.40 24.61 25.27
C GLN A 253 14.48 25.10 26.24
N GLN A 254 14.31 24.86 27.55
CA GLN A 254 15.30 25.20 28.58
C GLN A 254 16.42 24.16 28.72
N SER A 255 16.10 22.87 28.60
CA SER A 255 17.02 21.78 28.92
C SER A 255 17.61 21.06 27.70
N GLY A 256 17.00 21.23 26.53
CA GLY A 256 17.24 20.40 25.34
C GLY A 256 16.75 18.95 25.47
N ARG A 257 16.03 18.60 26.54
CA ARG A 257 15.66 17.22 26.85
C ARG A 257 14.17 17.05 27.13
N ALA A 258 13.64 15.87 26.84
CA ALA A 258 12.23 15.53 27.05
C ALA A 258 12.05 14.09 27.57
N LYS A 259 10.95 13.86 28.30
CA LYS A 259 10.65 12.56 28.93
C LYS A 259 9.84 11.65 28.01
N PRO A 260 10.28 10.41 27.66
CA PRO A 260 9.57 9.51 26.77
C PRO A 260 8.20 8.98 27.27
N PRO A 261 7.12 8.79 26.45
CA PRO A 261 5.99 7.98 26.86
C PRO A 261 6.45 6.57 27.21
N SER A 262 5.66 5.94 28.04
CA SER A 262 5.85 4.55 28.47
C SER A 262 5.99 3.55 27.33
N TRP A 263 5.31 3.77 26.19
CA TRP A 263 5.31 2.85 25.03
C TRP A 263 6.57 2.98 24.15
N TYR A 264 7.41 4.00 24.36
CA TYR A 264 8.67 4.19 23.64
C TYR A 264 9.84 3.37 24.19
N HIS A 265 9.70 2.74 25.36
CA HIS A 265 10.79 2.00 26.01
C HIS A 265 11.59 1.08 25.07
N PRO A 266 10.97 0.33 24.13
CA PRO A 266 11.69 -0.45 23.12
C PRO A 266 12.70 0.33 22.29
N TRP A 267 12.37 1.57 21.93
CA TRP A 267 13.22 2.42 21.10
C TRP A 267 14.41 3.00 21.87
N LEU A 268 14.35 3.08 23.20
CA LEU A 268 15.49 3.53 24.02
C LEU A 268 16.66 2.56 23.95
N THR A 269 16.43 1.30 23.55
CA THR A 269 17.52 0.34 23.30
C THR A 269 18.42 0.73 22.12
N LEU A 270 18.03 1.73 21.33
CA LEU A 270 18.88 2.31 20.30
C LEU A 270 19.87 3.32 20.88
N MET A 271 19.55 3.97 22.00
CA MET A 271 20.38 5.04 22.55
C MET A 271 21.52 4.50 23.43
N ASP A 272 22.62 5.25 23.51
CA ASP A 272 23.66 4.97 24.50
C ASP A 272 23.18 5.36 25.90
N LYS A 273 23.64 4.64 26.93
CA LYS A 273 23.26 4.96 28.32
C LYS A 273 23.65 6.39 28.73
N SER A 274 24.73 6.92 28.16
CA SER A 274 25.18 8.30 28.41
C SER A 274 24.25 9.37 27.82
N ASP A 275 23.37 9.01 26.88
CA ASP A 275 22.37 9.91 26.34
C ASP A 275 21.15 10.06 27.25
N LEU A 276 21.00 9.21 28.27
CA LEU A 276 19.92 9.24 29.25
C LEU A 276 20.37 9.95 30.54
N THR A 277 19.56 10.87 31.04
CA THR A 277 19.73 11.41 32.40
C THR A 277 19.22 10.43 33.45
N ASP A 278 19.62 10.61 34.71
CA ASP A 278 19.18 9.76 35.84
C ASP A 278 17.65 9.71 36.00
N ASP A 279 16.94 10.78 35.62
CA ASP A 279 15.48 10.89 35.61
C ASP A 279 14.81 10.43 34.30
N GLY A 280 15.61 9.91 33.35
CA GLY A 280 15.15 9.28 32.11
C GLY A 280 14.80 10.26 30.98
N LEU A 281 15.33 11.48 31.00
CA LEU A 281 15.17 12.45 29.92
C LEU A 281 16.21 12.21 28.81
N ILE A 282 15.76 12.39 27.56
CA ILE A 282 16.58 12.21 26.37
C ILE A 282 16.57 13.45 25.48
N ASP A 283 17.57 13.58 24.61
CA ASP A 283 17.53 14.52 23.49
C ASP A 283 16.68 13.93 22.34
N PRO A 284 15.50 14.50 22.02
CA PRO A 284 14.65 14.04 20.93
C PRO A 284 15.30 14.12 19.55
N VAL A 285 16.19 15.09 19.32
CA VAL A 285 16.90 15.24 18.03
C VAL A 285 17.89 14.10 17.88
N ARG A 286 18.69 13.81 18.92
CA ARG A 286 19.62 12.67 18.91
C ARG A 286 18.88 11.35 18.68
N PHE A 287 17.74 11.15 19.34
CA PHE A 287 16.91 9.95 19.15
C PHE A 287 16.42 9.77 17.70
N ILE A 288 16.04 10.86 17.03
CA ILE A 288 15.68 10.83 15.61
C ILE A 288 16.92 10.52 14.76
N GLU A 289 18.05 11.17 15.04
CA GLU A 289 19.31 10.90 14.33
C GLU A 289 19.70 9.42 14.42
N GLU A 290 19.54 8.75 15.57
CA GLU A 290 19.86 7.33 15.71
C GLU A 290 19.06 6.42 14.76
N GLN A 291 17.77 6.71 14.56
CA GLN A 291 16.94 6.00 13.59
C GLN A 291 17.43 6.29 12.16
N LEU A 292 17.68 7.56 11.85
CA LEU A 292 18.10 7.99 10.52
C LEU A 292 19.48 7.47 10.13
N GLU A 293 20.42 7.38 11.07
CA GLU A 293 21.75 6.78 10.86
C GLU A 293 21.64 5.31 10.47
N ILE A 294 20.80 4.53 11.16
CA ILE A 294 20.53 3.11 10.82
C ILE A 294 19.95 3.00 9.41
N HIS A 295 18.90 3.78 9.10
CA HIS A 295 18.22 3.71 7.82
C HIS A 295 19.08 4.20 6.65
N LYS A 296 19.92 5.21 6.88
CA LYS A 296 20.87 5.71 5.88
C LYS A 296 21.97 4.69 5.60
N LYS A 297 22.51 4.07 6.65
CA LYS A 297 23.55 3.03 6.53
C LYS A 297 23.04 1.79 5.79
N SER A 298 21.78 1.42 5.96
CA SER A 298 21.17 0.27 5.29
C SER A 298 20.75 0.54 3.83
N GLY A 299 20.77 1.81 3.39
CA GLY A 299 20.23 2.20 2.08
C GLY A 299 18.71 2.28 2.01
N LEU A 300 18.01 2.18 3.14
CA LEU A 300 16.54 2.23 3.21
C LEU A 300 15.98 3.63 2.91
N ILE A 301 16.76 4.68 3.17
CA ILE A 301 16.36 6.05 2.87
C ILE A 301 17.32 6.69 1.88
N ASN A 302 16.78 7.48 0.97
CA ASN A 302 17.53 8.30 0.01
C ASN A 302 17.06 9.75 0.09
N LEU A 303 17.82 10.71 -0.46
CA LEU A 303 17.52 12.14 -0.30
C LEU A 303 16.27 12.61 -1.08
N ASP A 304 15.89 11.89 -2.14
CA ASP A 304 14.82 12.29 -3.06
C ASP A 304 13.47 11.69 -2.71
N ILE A 305 13.39 10.87 -1.65
CA ILE A 305 12.17 10.24 -1.17
C ILE A 305 11.96 10.66 0.28
N PRO A 306 10.83 11.30 0.61
CA PRO A 306 10.56 11.73 1.96
C PRO A 306 10.25 10.55 2.89
N ILE A 307 10.51 10.74 4.18
CA ILE A 307 10.10 9.86 5.28
C ILE A 307 9.00 10.55 6.08
N TRP A 308 8.32 9.85 6.98
CA TRP A 308 7.22 10.44 7.75
C TRP A 308 7.24 10.07 9.22
N THR A 309 6.69 10.95 10.05
CA THR A 309 6.54 10.72 11.49
C THR A 309 5.32 9.84 11.82
N VAL A 310 5.28 9.26 13.02
CA VAL A 310 4.05 8.68 13.57
C VAL A 310 3.01 9.79 13.86
N SER A 311 1.71 9.46 13.75
CA SER A 311 0.63 10.34 14.22
C SER A 311 0.66 10.44 15.74
N GLU A 312 0.91 11.63 16.27
CA GLU A 312 0.91 11.85 17.70
C GLU A 312 -0.04 12.96 18.10
N GLY A 313 -1.34 12.65 18.08
CA GLY A 313 -2.37 13.43 18.75
C GLY A 313 -2.36 14.94 18.44
N PHE A 314 -3.05 15.69 19.29
CA PHE A 314 -3.16 17.13 19.17
C PHE A 314 -1.96 17.83 19.82
N SER A 315 -1.27 18.72 19.08
CA SER A 315 -0.20 19.59 19.60
C SER A 315 -0.23 20.95 18.91
N ASP A 316 -0.18 22.02 19.70
CA ASP A 316 -0.07 23.41 19.27
C ASP A 316 1.37 23.84 18.93
N ARG A 317 2.36 22.98 19.22
CA ARG A 317 3.79 23.24 19.03
C ARG A 317 4.35 22.72 17.71
N LYS A 318 3.48 22.25 16.80
CA LYS A 318 3.90 21.66 15.50
C LYS A 318 4.78 22.60 14.67
N SER A 319 4.60 23.92 14.77
CA SER A 319 5.45 24.92 14.11
C SER A 319 6.92 24.87 14.57
N PHE A 320 7.12 24.79 15.89
CA PHE A 320 8.45 24.67 16.49
C PHE A 320 9.11 23.36 16.07
N VAL A 321 8.37 22.26 16.13
CA VAL A 321 8.90 20.94 15.76
C VAL A 321 9.25 20.89 14.27
N ALA A 322 8.38 21.41 13.39
CA ALA A 322 8.65 21.54 11.96
C ALA A 322 9.95 22.28 11.67
N THR A 323 10.15 23.42 12.33
CA THR A 323 11.36 24.24 12.16
C THR A 323 12.62 23.51 12.63
N THR A 324 12.53 22.81 13.76
CA THR A 324 13.63 22.02 14.32
C THR A 324 14.03 20.88 13.39
N LEU A 325 13.06 20.08 12.94
CA LEU A 325 13.32 18.94 12.04
C LEU A 325 13.86 19.40 10.69
N ARG A 326 13.31 20.48 10.11
CA ARG A 326 13.82 21.05 8.87
C ARG A 326 15.29 21.43 8.98
N ARG A 327 15.69 22.05 10.09
CA ARG A 327 17.10 22.37 10.34
C ARG A 327 17.96 21.12 10.40
N THR A 328 17.54 20.09 11.15
CA THR A 328 18.26 18.80 11.22
C THR A 328 18.42 18.17 9.83
N VAL A 329 17.37 18.18 9.02
CA VAL A 329 17.36 17.65 7.65
C VAL A 329 18.40 18.36 6.77
N ILE A 330 18.43 19.70 6.82
CA ILE A 330 19.38 20.53 6.06
C ILE A 330 20.82 20.32 6.54
N ASP A 331 21.05 20.47 7.85
CA ASP A 331 22.39 20.45 8.45
C ASP A 331 23.07 19.09 8.28
N LYS A 332 22.30 18.00 8.35
CA LYS A 332 22.81 16.61 8.31
C LYS A 332 22.61 15.91 6.96
N LYS A 333 21.98 16.55 5.99
CA LYS A 333 21.64 15.98 4.67
C LYS A 333 20.87 14.66 4.83
N TYR A 334 19.72 14.75 5.47
CA TYR A 334 18.71 13.69 5.50
C TYR A 334 17.61 13.98 4.47
N PRO A 335 16.75 13.00 4.13
CA PRO A 335 15.53 13.27 3.37
C PRO A 335 14.57 14.21 4.10
N GLU A 336 13.62 14.78 3.34
CA GLU A 336 12.48 15.48 3.92
C GLU A 336 11.74 14.60 4.93
N ILE A 337 11.38 15.19 6.07
CA ILE A 337 10.52 14.57 7.09
C ILE A 337 9.13 15.19 6.97
N LEU A 338 8.15 14.39 6.54
CA LEU A 338 6.74 14.75 6.51
C LEU A 338 6.16 14.67 7.93
N LEU A 339 5.47 15.74 8.34
CA LEU A 339 4.84 15.81 9.64
C LEU A 339 3.42 15.29 9.61
N TYR A 340 3.19 14.19 10.32
CA TYR A 340 1.89 13.54 10.41
C TYR A 340 0.91 14.39 11.23
N GLN A 341 -0.23 14.75 10.63
CA GLN A 341 -1.17 15.67 11.26
C GLN A 341 -2.22 14.97 12.10
N ARG A 342 -2.97 14.06 11.47
CA ARG A 342 -4.06 13.31 12.08
C ARG A 342 -4.23 11.98 11.35
N ASP A 343 -4.44 10.93 12.13
CA ASP A 343 -4.75 9.60 11.60
C ASP A 343 -6.26 9.43 11.44
N GLU A 344 -6.71 9.01 10.27
CA GLU A 344 -8.09 8.67 9.91
C GLU A 344 -9.16 9.67 10.43
N PRO A 345 -9.09 10.97 10.07
CA PRO A 345 -10.12 11.92 10.48
C PRO A 345 -11.49 11.53 9.88
N PRO A 346 -12.60 11.63 10.63
CA PRO A 346 -13.94 11.45 10.10
C PRO A 346 -14.30 12.59 9.14
N ILE A 347 -15.20 12.34 8.19
CA ILE A 347 -15.61 13.36 7.19
C ILE A 347 -16.45 14.50 7.81
N TRP A 348 -17.14 14.26 8.92
CA TRP A 348 -17.83 15.30 9.70
C TRP A 348 -17.20 15.38 11.09
N PHE A 349 -17.38 16.53 11.76
CA PHE A 349 -17.00 16.67 13.16
C PHE A 349 -17.77 15.69 14.05
N ASP A 350 -17.06 15.13 15.03
CA ASP A 350 -17.60 14.29 16.10
C ASP A 350 -16.80 14.48 17.39
N GLU A 351 -17.02 13.64 18.40
CA GLU A 351 -16.32 13.70 19.68
C GLU A 351 -14.80 13.47 19.59
N THR A 352 -14.33 12.86 18.48
CA THR A 352 -12.92 12.51 18.24
C THR A 352 -12.20 13.49 17.30
N PHE A 353 -12.93 14.36 16.60
CA PHE A 353 -12.38 15.30 15.65
C PHE A 353 -13.16 16.62 15.65
N SER A 354 -12.51 17.67 16.16
CA SER A 354 -13.15 18.95 16.46
C SER A 354 -12.78 20.07 15.48
N LYS A 355 -13.59 21.14 15.44
CA LYS A 355 -13.26 22.36 14.68
C LYS A 355 -11.92 22.97 15.10
N LYS A 356 -11.61 22.95 16.40
CA LYS A 356 -10.33 23.43 16.93
C LYS A 356 -9.16 22.67 16.30
N GLU A 357 -9.27 21.36 16.15
CA GLU A 357 -8.21 20.54 15.53
C GLU A 357 -7.99 20.93 14.06
N VAL A 358 -9.07 21.08 13.29
CA VAL A 358 -9.00 21.56 11.90
C VAL A 358 -8.38 22.95 11.79
N ASP A 359 -8.69 23.87 12.70
CA ASP A 359 -8.11 25.21 12.70
C ASP A 359 -6.59 25.18 12.92
N HIS A 360 -6.07 24.25 13.73
CA HIS A 360 -4.62 24.06 13.88
C HIS A 360 -3.98 23.45 12.63
N ILE A 361 -4.66 22.52 11.95
CA ILE A 361 -4.17 21.98 10.67
C ILE A 361 -4.09 23.10 9.63
N LYS A 362 -5.12 23.96 9.53
CA LYS A 362 -5.11 25.15 8.68
C LYS A 362 -3.95 26.09 9.02
N GLN A 363 -3.75 26.40 10.30
CA GLN A 363 -2.63 27.23 10.74
C GLN A 363 -1.29 26.61 10.37
N PHE A 364 -1.11 25.31 10.55
CA PHE A 364 0.10 24.59 10.15
C PHE A 364 0.35 24.71 8.65
N LYS A 365 -0.68 24.46 7.82
CA LYS A 365 -0.59 24.59 6.36
C LYS A 365 -0.18 26.00 5.92
N LYS A 366 -0.67 27.05 6.61
CA LYS A 366 -0.30 28.45 6.34
C LYS A 366 1.17 28.76 6.68
N LEU A 367 1.85 27.99 7.54
CA LEU A 367 3.26 28.25 7.89
C LEU A 367 4.19 28.07 6.70
N GLY A 368 3.86 27.19 5.75
CA GLY A 368 4.65 26.96 4.54
C GLY A 368 6.07 26.42 4.78
N ASN A 369 6.39 25.97 6.01
CA ASN A 369 7.76 25.62 6.41
C ASN A 369 8.07 24.12 6.39
N CYS A 370 7.05 23.25 6.39
CA CYS A 370 7.18 21.79 6.35
C CYS A 370 5.92 21.17 5.73
N ARG A 371 6.08 20.10 4.95
CA ARG A 371 4.95 19.35 4.38
C ARG A 371 4.28 18.47 5.42
N SER A 372 2.97 18.43 5.33
CA SER A 372 2.10 17.61 6.17
C SER A 372 1.67 16.32 5.48
N VAL A 373 1.46 15.27 6.27
CA VAL A 373 0.89 14.00 5.82
C VAL A 373 -0.25 13.55 6.72
N ALA A 374 -1.25 12.88 6.15
CA ALA A 374 -2.35 12.28 6.90
C ALA A 374 -2.90 11.05 6.18
N ALA A 375 -3.14 9.97 6.91
CA ALA A 375 -3.96 8.88 6.42
C ALA A 375 -5.43 9.21 6.54
N MET A 376 -6.15 8.99 5.45
CA MET A 376 -7.55 9.34 5.30
C MET A 376 -8.31 8.20 4.65
N ASP A 377 -9.53 8.00 5.10
CA ASP A 377 -10.51 7.33 4.25
C ASP A 377 -10.72 8.19 2.98
N GLY A 378 -11.00 7.56 1.83
CA GLY A 378 -11.20 8.31 0.58
C GLY A 378 -12.33 9.34 0.68
N LEU A 379 -13.30 9.11 1.57
CA LEU A 379 -14.33 10.09 1.88
C LEU A 379 -13.83 11.27 2.72
N ALA A 380 -12.88 11.05 3.62
CA ALA A 380 -12.28 12.11 4.43
C ALA A 380 -11.45 13.07 3.56
N VAL A 381 -10.85 12.59 2.46
CA VAL A 381 -10.15 13.44 1.46
C VAL A 381 -11.07 14.53 0.92
N LEU A 382 -12.35 14.23 0.67
CA LEU A 382 -13.35 15.19 0.16
C LEU A 382 -13.54 16.39 1.09
N ALA A 383 -13.34 16.19 2.39
CA ALA A 383 -13.49 17.22 3.40
C ALA A 383 -12.15 17.88 3.75
N TRP A 384 -11.07 17.11 3.90
CA TRP A 384 -9.85 17.56 4.57
C TRP A 384 -8.59 17.48 3.71
N GLY A 385 -8.61 16.83 2.54
CA GLY A 385 -7.42 16.64 1.70
C GLY A 385 -6.70 17.96 1.39
N HIS A 386 -7.45 19.00 1.03
CA HIS A 386 -6.93 20.34 0.74
C HIS A 386 -6.13 21.01 1.87
N LEU A 387 -6.14 20.46 3.09
CA LEU A 387 -5.37 20.95 4.23
C LEU A 387 -4.00 20.24 4.37
N HIS A 388 -3.69 19.28 3.50
CA HIS A 388 -2.52 18.41 3.59
C HIS A 388 -1.68 18.41 2.31
N ASP A 389 -0.37 18.16 2.43
CA ASP A 389 0.59 18.09 1.31
C ASP A 389 0.77 16.66 0.77
N VAL A 390 0.47 15.66 1.60
CA VAL A 390 0.48 14.24 1.24
C VAL A 390 -0.79 13.59 1.76
N TRP A 391 -1.59 13.03 0.85
CA TRP A 391 -2.81 12.32 1.15
C TRP A 391 -2.52 10.83 1.11
N ILE A 392 -2.39 10.19 2.28
CA ILE A 392 -2.35 8.72 2.32
C ILE A 392 -3.79 8.23 2.25
N VAL A 393 -4.20 7.76 1.08
CA VAL A 393 -5.57 7.32 0.82
C VAL A 393 -5.62 5.81 0.83
N TYR A 394 -6.53 5.24 1.60
CA TYR A 394 -6.64 3.78 1.63
C TYR A 394 -7.08 3.21 0.26
N GLY A 395 -6.48 2.08 -0.12
CA GLY A 395 -6.58 1.48 -1.46
C GLY A 395 -8.02 1.24 -1.93
N GLY A 396 -8.23 1.34 -3.25
CA GLY A 396 -9.55 1.20 -3.87
C GLY A 396 -10.45 2.41 -3.78
N ARG A 397 -9.95 3.52 -3.21
CA ARG A 397 -10.72 4.78 -3.08
C ARG A 397 -10.16 5.96 -3.86
N ILE A 398 -9.11 5.71 -4.63
CA ILE A 398 -8.39 6.72 -5.41
C ILE A 398 -8.95 6.73 -6.83
N THR A 399 -9.25 7.91 -7.36
CA THR A 399 -9.72 8.09 -8.74
C THR A 399 -8.82 9.07 -9.49
N PRO A 400 -8.82 9.07 -10.83
CA PRO A 400 -8.07 10.05 -11.61
C PRO A 400 -8.37 11.51 -11.23
N GLU A 401 -9.64 11.86 -10.97
CA GLU A 401 -9.98 13.23 -10.55
C GLU A 401 -9.40 13.56 -9.16
N MET A 402 -9.34 12.61 -8.22
CA MET A 402 -8.70 12.83 -6.92
C MET A 402 -7.20 13.14 -7.09
N ILE A 403 -6.51 12.42 -7.97
CA ILE A 403 -5.10 12.68 -8.29
C ILE A 403 -4.93 14.05 -8.93
N ALA A 404 -5.82 14.41 -9.88
CA ALA A 404 -5.81 15.71 -10.53
C ALA A 404 -6.02 16.85 -9.52
N GLU A 405 -6.97 16.70 -8.59
CA GLU A 405 -7.26 17.67 -7.54
C GLU A 405 -6.12 17.82 -6.53
N ALA A 406 -5.43 16.72 -6.16
CA ALA A 406 -4.22 16.78 -5.34
C ALA A 406 -3.11 17.53 -6.07
N THR A 407 -2.82 17.15 -7.32
CA THR A 407 -1.78 17.76 -8.16
C THR A 407 -2.02 19.26 -8.36
N ARG A 408 -3.27 19.66 -8.61
CA ARG A 408 -3.69 21.07 -8.74
C ARG A 408 -3.35 21.88 -7.49
N GLN A 409 -3.40 21.26 -6.32
CA GLN A 409 -3.08 21.87 -5.03
C GLN A 409 -1.61 21.69 -4.63
N GLY A 410 -0.75 21.19 -5.51
CA GLY A 410 0.65 20.88 -5.20
C GLY A 410 0.80 19.80 -4.13
N ALA A 411 -0.22 18.95 -3.93
CA ALA A 411 -0.19 17.82 -3.01
C ALA A 411 0.12 16.52 -3.77
N GLU A 412 0.59 15.52 -3.02
CA GLU A 412 0.84 14.17 -3.53
C GLU A 412 -0.19 13.19 -2.97
N VAL A 413 -0.51 12.15 -3.74
CA VAL A 413 -1.37 11.06 -3.27
C VAL A 413 -0.53 9.80 -3.08
N TRP A 414 -0.55 9.30 -1.86
CA TRP A 414 0.02 8.03 -1.46
C TRP A 414 -1.10 7.03 -1.20
N THR A 415 -0.83 5.73 -1.28
CA THR A 415 -1.81 4.68 -0.94
C THR A 415 -1.40 3.88 0.28
N TYR A 416 -2.39 3.29 0.95
CA TYR A 416 -2.19 2.41 2.09
C TYR A 416 -3.18 1.23 2.11
N LEU A 417 -2.72 0.06 2.54
CA LEU A 417 -3.56 -1.09 2.90
C LEU A 417 -3.05 -1.78 4.17
N HIS A 418 -3.97 -2.25 5.01
CA HIS A 418 -3.66 -3.12 6.15
C HIS A 418 -4.14 -4.56 5.98
N ASP A 419 -5.01 -4.81 4.99
CA ASP A 419 -5.67 -6.10 4.81
C ASP A 419 -4.91 -7.06 3.90
N LEU A 420 -3.77 -6.63 3.33
CA LEU A 420 -2.98 -7.49 2.44
C LEU A 420 -2.43 -8.69 3.21
N ARG A 421 -2.65 -9.87 2.63
CA ARG A 421 -2.35 -11.14 3.25
C ARG A 421 -0.94 -11.58 2.90
N ILE A 422 -0.16 -11.91 3.92
CA ILE A 422 1.20 -12.43 3.79
C ILE A 422 1.28 -13.72 2.93
N THR A 423 0.16 -14.41 2.73
CA THR A 423 0.02 -15.63 1.92
C THR A 423 -0.28 -15.36 0.45
N ASN A 424 -0.58 -14.11 0.07
CA ASN A 424 -1.01 -13.72 -1.27
C ASN A 424 0.06 -12.86 -1.99
N PRO A 425 1.11 -13.47 -2.57
CA PRO A 425 2.15 -12.73 -3.29
C PRO A 425 1.60 -11.92 -4.48
N LEU A 426 0.57 -12.41 -5.16
CA LEU A 426 0.02 -11.76 -6.34
C LEU A 426 -0.66 -10.42 -6.00
N ALA A 427 -1.42 -10.36 -4.91
CA ALA A 427 -2.03 -9.13 -4.41
C ALA A 427 -0.97 -8.10 -4.00
N HIS A 428 0.09 -8.54 -3.34
CA HIS A 428 1.22 -7.66 -3.00
C HIS A 428 1.94 -7.13 -4.25
N ARG A 429 2.17 -7.99 -5.27
CA ARG A 429 2.78 -7.60 -6.55
C ARG A 429 1.94 -6.59 -7.32
N TYR A 430 0.64 -6.84 -7.45
CA TYR A 430 -0.31 -5.91 -8.05
C TYR A 430 -0.31 -4.56 -7.35
N PHE A 431 -0.49 -4.59 -6.02
CA PHE A 431 -0.66 -3.38 -5.23
C PHE A 431 0.58 -2.51 -5.22
N ALA A 432 1.77 -3.09 -5.10
CA ALA A 432 3.02 -2.34 -5.12
C ALA A 432 3.39 -1.87 -6.54
N GLY A 433 3.28 -2.73 -7.54
CA GLY A 433 3.68 -2.43 -8.91
C GLY A 433 2.62 -1.72 -9.72
N LEU A 434 1.78 -2.49 -10.41
CA LEU A 434 0.84 -1.99 -11.41
C LEU A 434 -0.14 -0.97 -10.82
N TYR A 435 -0.74 -1.21 -9.66
CA TYR A 435 -1.69 -0.27 -9.05
C TYR A 435 -1.06 1.11 -8.79
N THR A 436 0.16 1.13 -8.25
CA THR A 436 0.92 2.37 -7.98
C THR A 436 1.28 3.10 -9.28
N TRP A 437 1.83 2.37 -10.26
CA TRP A 437 2.21 2.95 -11.56
C TRP A 437 0.99 3.45 -12.34
N GLY A 438 -0.07 2.64 -12.41
CA GLY A 438 -1.26 2.90 -13.20
C GLY A 438 -2.00 4.16 -12.77
N LEU A 439 -2.17 4.34 -11.46
CA LEU A 439 -2.80 5.53 -10.87
C LEU A 439 -1.86 6.75 -10.79
N GLY A 440 -0.55 6.59 -11.05
CA GLY A 440 0.42 7.69 -10.95
C GLY A 440 0.61 8.17 -9.50
N LEU A 441 0.67 7.25 -8.54
CA LEU A 441 0.82 7.59 -7.12
C LEU A 441 2.26 8.01 -6.78
N SER A 442 2.42 8.82 -5.73
CA SER A 442 3.75 9.24 -5.24
C SER A 442 4.24 8.42 -4.03
N GLY A 443 3.40 7.53 -3.49
CA GLY A 443 3.80 6.61 -2.43
C GLY A 443 2.85 5.42 -2.26
N ASN A 444 3.38 4.32 -1.74
CA ASN A 444 2.68 3.07 -1.48
C ASN A 444 3.14 2.45 -0.14
N LEU A 445 2.22 2.40 0.81
CA LEU A 445 2.44 1.94 2.17
C LEU A 445 1.61 0.68 2.46
N VAL A 446 2.10 -0.14 3.39
CA VAL A 446 1.35 -1.28 3.93
C VAL A 446 1.48 -1.36 5.44
N TYR A 447 0.44 -1.86 6.11
CA TYR A 447 0.50 -2.29 7.50
C TYR A 447 0.88 -3.77 7.54
N CYS A 448 1.98 -4.17 8.15
CA CYS A 448 3.15 -3.40 8.57
C CYS A 448 4.36 -4.34 8.50
N TYR A 449 5.59 -3.85 8.71
CA TYR A 449 6.77 -4.72 8.63
C TYR A 449 6.64 -5.94 9.57
N GLN A 450 6.26 -5.67 10.82
CA GLN A 450 6.00 -6.67 11.85
C GLN A 450 4.87 -6.21 12.78
N HIS A 451 3.97 -7.12 13.12
CA HIS A 451 2.99 -6.94 14.19
C HIS A 451 2.79 -8.25 14.95
N GLY A 452 3.19 -8.27 16.21
CA GLY A 452 2.75 -9.32 17.14
C GLY A 452 1.46 -8.88 17.85
N GLU A 453 0.36 -9.61 17.67
CA GLU A 453 -0.81 -9.57 18.55
C GLU A 453 -0.81 -10.79 19.49
N VAL A 454 -1.64 -10.75 20.54
CA VAL A 454 -1.93 -11.92 21.39
C VAL A 454 -2.43 -13.06 20.50
N GLY A 455 -1.69 -14.16 20.42
CA GLY A 455 -2.06 -15.29 19.55
C GLY A 455 -1.44 -15.29 18.16
N GLN A 456 -0.41 -14.48 17.91
CA GLN A 456 0.50 -14.76 16.80
C GLN A 456 1.36 -15.98 17.13
N PRO A 457 1.70 -16.83 16.14
CA PRO A 457 2.73 -17.83 16.32
C PRO A 457 4.02 -17.11 16.75
N HIS A 458 4.47 -17.42 17.97
CA HIS A 458 5.82 -17.09 18.38
C HIS A 458 6.81 -17.63 17.32
N PRO A 459 7.95 -16.96 17.09
CA PRO A 459 8.93 -17.32 16.08
C PRO A 459 9.17 -18.84 15.96
N ILE A 460 9.35 -19.33 14.73
CA ILE A 460 9.26 -20.75 14.31
C ILE A 460 10.21 -21.71 15.06
N TRP A 461 11.16 -21.23 15.88
CA TRP A 461 12.05 -22.02 16.76
C TRP A 461 11.60 -22.11 18.23
N LEU A 462 10.50 -21.47 18.62
CA LEU A 462 9.91 -21.67 19.95
C LEU A 462 9.00 -22.91 19.91
N SER A 463 9.18 -23.80 20.88
CA SER A 463 8.46 -25.09 20.97
C SER A 463 6.94 -24.90 20.95
N ASP A 464 6.22 -25.92 20.45
CA ASP A 464 4.79 -25.93 20.13
C ASP A 464 3.81 -25.61 21.30
N GLN A 465 4.27 -25.16 22.46
CA GLN A 465 3.46 -24.98 23.67
C GLN A 465 2.82 -23.60 23.87
N HIS A 466 2.99 -22.61 22.98
CA HIS A 466 2.37 -21.30 23.16
C HIS A 466 1.88 -20.65 21.86
N ARG A 467 1.09 -21.37 21.05
CA ARG A 467 0.33 -20.78 19.94
C ARG A 467 -1.12 -20.53 20.39
N PRO A 468 -1.50 -19.36 20.93
CA PRO A 468 -2.91 -19.00 20.92
C PRO A 468 -3.33 -18.81 19.46
N SER A 469 -4.59 -19.10 19.14
CA SER A 469 -5.22 -18.58 17.93
C SER A 469 -5.70 -17.16 18.21
N LYS A 470 -5.51 -16.25 17.25
CA LYS A 470 -6.64 -15.71 16.46
C LYS A 470 -6.17 -14.88 15.27
N GLU A 471 -6.41 -15.48 14.10
CA GLU A 471 -7.03 -14.84 12.95
C GLU A 471 -6.11 -13.98 12.02
N GLN A 472 -5.54 -12.81 12.35
CA GLN A 472 -4.87 -11.98 11.32
C GLN A 472 -3.32 -11.93 11.45
N ILE A 473 -2.56 -12.51 10.51
CA ILE A 473 -1.12 -12.21 10.38
C ILE A 473 -0.98 -10.86 9.67
N LEU A 474 -0.68 -9.79 10.42
CA LEU A 474 -0.56 -8.41 9.90
C LEU A 474 0.89 -8.00 9.57
N GLY A 475 1.88 -8.82 9.92
CA GLY A 475 3.29 -8.56 9.62
C GLY A 475 3.73 -9.15 8.28
N LEU A 476 4.68 -8.50 7.60
CA LEU A 476 5.32 -9.02 6.38
C LEU A 476 6.43 -10.02 6.68
N VAL A 477 7.00 -9.97 7.88
CA VAL A 477 8.09 -10.84 8.33
C VAL A 477 7.87 -11.28 9.78
N ILE A 478 8.58 -12.33 10.20
CA ILE A 478 8.73 -12.69 11.62
C ILE A 478 10.21 -12.58 12.04
N PRO A 479 10.51 -12.24 13.31
CA PRO A 479 11.90 -12.13 13.77
C PRO A 479 12.56 -13.51 13.74
N GLY A 480 13.83 -13.64 13.31
CA GLY A 480 14.66 -14.86 13.26
C GLY A 480 15.92 -14.83 14.13
N GLN A 481 16.50 -15.99 14.48
CA GLN A 481 17.78 -16.03 15.20
C GLN A 481 18.90 -15.34 14.41
N ASN A 482 18.88 -15.47 13.08
CA ASN A 482 19.89 -14.92 12.18
C ASN A 482 19.39 -13.79 11.29
N GLY A 483 18.20 -13.23 11.58
CA GLY A 483 17.60 -12.14 10.79
C GLY A 483 16.11 -12.32 10.56
N PRO A 484 15.42 -11.38 9.89
CA PRO A 484 14.00 -11.53 9.59
C PRO A 484 13.75 -12.73 8.69
N ILE A 485 12.60 -13.38 8.87
CA ILE A 485 12.09 -14.46 8.02
C ILE A 485 10.93 -13.87 7.21
N PRO A 486 11.08 -13.72 5.89
CA PRO A 486 10.08 -13.08 5.07
C PRO A 486 8.89 -14.00 4.81
N GLY A 487 7.72 -13.38 4.70
CA GLY A 487 6.55 -14.04 4.15
C GLY A 487 6.56 -14.05 2.63
N ILE A 488 5.89 -15.02 2.02
CA ILE A 488 5.81 -15.11 0.55
C ILE A 488 5.12 -13.88 -0.08
N GLY A 489 4.18 -13.26 0.63
CA GLY A 489 3.54 -12.00 0.25
C GLY A 489 4.54 -10.86 0.15
N TYR A 490 5.56 -10.85 1.01
CA TYR A 490 6.60 -9.83 1.02
C TYR A 490 7.53 -9.94 -0.19
N GLU A 491 7.84 -11.16 -0.62
CA GLU A 491 8.54 -11.42 -1.87
C GLU A 491 7.72 -10.93 -3.06
N GLY A 492 6.41 -11.21 -3.09
CA GLY A 492 5.51 -10.66 -4.10
C GLY A 492 5.50 -9.13 -4.14
N ARG A 493 5.66 -8.46 -2.99
CA ARG A 493 5.81 -7.00 -2.93
C ARG A 493 7.10 -6.52 -3.62
N ARG A 494 8.23 -7.19 -3.37
CA ARG A 494 9.51 -6.88 -4.03
C ARG A 494 9.37 -6.96 -5.55
N GLU A 495 8.76 -8.03 -6.04
CA GLU A 495 8.47 -8.23 -7.47
C GLU A 495 7.60 -7.13 -8.08
N GLY A 496 6.63 -6.62 -7.31
CA GLY A 496 5.80 -5.50 -7.74
C GLY A 496 6.58 -4.19 -7.83
N ILE A 497 7.47 -3.94 -6.86
CA ILE A 497 8.37 -2.77 -6.90
C ILE A 497 9.31 -2.87 -8.10
N ASP A 498 9.81 -4.06 -8.43
CA ASP A 498 10.63 -4.26 -9.63
C ASP A 498 9.83 -4.06 -10.92
N ASP A 499 8.58 -4.57 -10.99
CA ASP A 499 7.68 -4.26 -12.11
C ASP A 499 7.51 -2.74 -12.32
N TYR A 500 7.36 -1.98 -11.23
CA TYR A 500 7.32 -0.52 -11.28
C TYR A 500 8.60 0.05 -11.87
N ARG A 501 9.77 -0.39 -11.39
CA ARG A 501 11.09 0.11 -11.84
C ARG A 501 11.35 -0.17 -13.32
N TYR A 502 10.90 -1.30 -13.85
CA TYR A 502 10.97 -1.59 -15.29
C TYR A 502 10.10 -0.61 -16.10
N LEU A 503 8.86 -0.35 -15.66
CA LEU A 503 7.98 0.59 -16.33
C LEU A 503 8.50 2.04 -16.26
N GLN A 504 9.02 2.46 -15.10
CA GLN A 504 9.68 3.76 -14.91
C GLN A 504 10.90 3.92 -15.82
N LEU A 505 11.75 2.88 -15.93
CA LEU A 505 12.91 2.90 -16.82
C LEU A 505 12.48 3.03 -18.28
N LEU A 506 11.44 2.32 -18.70
CA LEU A 506 10.90 2.44 -20.05
C LEU A 506 10.36 3.86 -20.30
N GLU A 507 9.57 4.43 -19.39
CA GLU A 507 9.06 5.81 -19.50
C GLU A 507 10.22 6.81 -19.62
N SER A 508 11.28 6.61 -18.84
CA SER A 508 12.49 7.45 -18.89
C SER A 508 13.21 7.34 -20.25
N ARG A 509 13.33 6.13 -20.81
CA ARG A 509 13.94 5.91 -22.13
C ARG A 509 13.10 6.51 -23.26
N ILE A 510 11.78 6.38 -23.17
CA ILE A 510 10.83 7.01 -24.09
C ILE A 510 10.94 8.53 -24.07
N ALA A 511 11.15 9.13 -22.90
CA ALA A 511 11.23 10.58 -22.75
C ALA A 511 12.47 11.20 -23.41
N ILE A 512 13.57 10.46 -23.51
CA ILE A 512 14.84 10.94 -24.10
C ILE A 512 15.07 10.49 -25.55
N ALA A 513 14.33 9.47 -26.01
CA ALA A 513 14.46 8.96 -27.37
C ALA A 513 13.92 9.94 -28.42
N SER A 514 14.48 9.89 -29.65
CA SER A 514 13.97 10.67 -30.78
C SER A 514 12.50 10.32 -31.05
N LEU A 515 11.66 11.34 -31.28
CA LEU A 515 10.24 11.16 -31.58
C LEU A 515 10.00 10.35 -32.86
N ASP A 516 10.96 10.35 -33.79
CA ASP A 516 10.89 9.61 -35.06
C ASP A 516 11.26 8.13 -34.90
N HIS A 517 11.71 7.70 -33.71
CA HIS A 517 12.06 6.31 -33.48
C HIS A 517 10.78 5.44 -33.45
N PRO A 518 10.64 4.45 -34.34
CA PRO A 518 9.36 3.74 -34.54
C PRO A 518 8.85 3.03 -33.27
N VAL A 519 9.77 2.59 -32.41
CA VAL A 519 9.44 1.91 -31.15
C VAL A 519 8.86 2.86 -30.10
N VAL A 520 9.17 4.17 -30.15
CA VAL A 520 8.68 5.14 -29.16
C VAL A 520 7.17 5.24 -29.19
N THR A 521 6.58 5.35 -30.39
CA THR A 521 5.11 5.41 -30.55
C THR A 521 4.46 4.11 -30.10
N GLU A 522 4.99 2.95 -30.51
CA GLU A 522 4.47 1.64 -30.10
C GLU A 522 4.49 1.46 -28.57
N ALA A 523 5.60 1.81 -27.93
CA ALA A 523 5.77 1.68 -26.48
C ALA A 523 4.84 2.67 -25.73
N LYS A 524 4.72 3.93 -26.17
CA LYS A 524 3.79 4.91 -25.59
C LYS A 524 2.33 4.44 -25.69
N THR A 525 1.92 3.93 -26.86
CA THR A 525 0.56 3.38 -27.04
C THR A 525 0.33 2.19 -26.12
N TRP A 526 1.29 1.26 -26.03
CA TRP A 526 1.17 0.11 -25.13
C TRP A 526 1.06 0.52 -23.66
N LEU A 527 1.91 1.44 -23.18
CA LEU A 527 1.84 1.95 -21.81
C LEU A 527 0.51 2.67 -21.53
N THR A 528 -0.01 3.43 -22.49
CA THR A 528 -1.30 4.11 -22.35
C THR A 528 -2.45 3.12 -22.18
N GLU A 529 -2.49 2.06 -22.99
CA GLU A 529 -3.53 1.03 -22.89
C GLU A 529 -3.39 0.20 -21.60
N LEU A 530 -2.16 -0.17 -21.22
CA LEU A 530 -1.91 -0.87 -19.95
C LEU A 530 -2.36 -0.02 -18.76
N ARG A 531 -2.02 1.28 -18.75
CA ARG A 531 -2.41 2.22 -17.69
C ARG A 531 -3.93 2.33 -17.59
N LYS A 532 -4.64 2.43 -18.72
CA LYS A 532 -6.10 2.47 -18.77
C LYS A 532 -6.74 1.21 -18.19
N GLN A 533 -6.23 0.02 -18.53
CA GLN A 533 -6.71 -1.24 -17.97
C GLN A 533 -6.51 -1.32 -16.46
N VAL A 534 -5.33 -0.92 -15.97
CA VAL A 534 -5.05 -0.90 -14.53
C VAL A 534 -5.94 0.09 -13.78
N VAL A 535 -6.13 1.31 -14.31
CA VAL A 535 -7.01 2.31 -13.70
C VAL A 535 -8.45 1.82 -13.63
N GLN A 536 -8.94 1.18 -14.70
CA GLN A 536 -10.27 0.57 -14.72
C GLN A 536 -10.41 -0.50 -13.62
N SER A 537 -9.43 -1.41 -13.53
CA SER A 537 -9.40 -2.47 -12.50
C SER A 537 -9.34 -1.90 -11.08
N ALA A 538 -8.59 -0.81 -10.87
CA ALA A 538 -8.51 -0.09 -9.60
C ALA A 538 -9.86 0.51 -9.17
N ILE A 539 -10.63 1.08 -10.12
CA ILE A 539 -11.96 1.67 -9.86
C ILE A 539 -13.02 0.61 -9.58
N GLU A 540 -13.01 -0.51 -10.32
CA GLU A 540 -13.89 -1.65 -10.07
C GLU A 540 -13.62 -2.29 -8.71
N GLY A 541 -12.37 -2.25 -8.29
CA GLY A 541 -11.95 -2.40 -6.91
C GLY A 541 -12.14 -3.81 -6.35
N LYS A 542 -11.94 -4.85 -7.16
CA LYS A 542 -12.08 -6.25 -6.73
C LYS A 542 -11.22 -6.59 -5.51
N LEU A 543 -9.96 -6.15 -5.49
CA LEU A 543 -9.07 -6.29 -4.33
C LEU A 543 -9.62 -5.63 -3.05
N PHE A 544 -10.40 -4.56 -3.19
CA PHE A 544 -10.77 -3.67 -2.08
C PHE A 544 -12.22 -3.86 -1.60
N ASN A 545 -13.07 -4.50 -2.42
CA ASN A 545 -14.50 -4.66 -2.19
C ASN A 545 -14.89 -6.09 -1.73
N HIS A 546 -14.05 -6.71 -0.91
CA HIS A 546 -14.23 -8.08 -0.43
C HIS A 546 -15.24 -8.19 0.73
N VAL A 547 -15.77 -9.40 0.96
CA VAL A 547 -16.77 -9.65 2.01
C VAL A 547 -16.08 -9.80 3.35
N THR A 548 -14.93 -10.48 3.36
CA THR A 548 -14.06 -10.66 4.52
C THR A 548 -12.59 -10.54 4.14
N VAL A 549 -11.75 -10.14 5.08
CA VAL A 549 -10.28 -10.12 4.91
C VAL A 549 -9.69 -11.50 4.53
N TRP A 550 -10.44 -12.58 4.77
CA TRP A 550 -10.04 -13.96 4.48
C TRP A 550 -10.13 -14.30 3.00
N ASP A 551 -11.05 -13.64 2.28
CA ASP A 551 -11.19 -13.81 0.83
C ASP A 551 -9.87 -13.42 0.12
N LEU A 552 -9.13 -12.49 0.72
CA LEU A 552 -7.83 -12.02 0.22
C LEU A 552 -6.71 -13.06 0.30
N ASP A 553 -6.84 -14.14 1.08
CA ASP A 553 -5.85 -15.23 1.04
C ASP A 553 -5.81 -15.87 -0.37
N TRP A 554 -6.93 -15.83 -1.09
CA TRP A 554 -7.15 -16.58 -2.32
C TRP A 554 -7.44 -15.70 -3.53
N LEU A 555 -7.80 -14.43 -3.33
CA LEU A 555 -8.29 -13.57 -4.41
C LEU A 555 -7.22 -13.19 -5.42
N ASN A 556 -7.50 -13.38 -6.71
CA ASN A 556 -6.75 -12.71 -7.78
C ASN A 556 -7.08 -11.19 -7.75
N PRO A 557 -6.09 -10.30 -7.49
CA PRO A 557 -6.31 -8.86 -7.30
C PRO A 557 -6.83 -8.13 -8.54
N SER A 558 -6.64 -8.67 -9.75
CA SER A 558 -7.13 -8.10 -11.00
C SER A 558 -7.79 -9.21 -11.85
N PRO A 559 -9.07 -9.06 -12.23
CA PRO A 559 -9.77 -10.10 -12.99
C PRO A 559 -9.16 -10.36 -14.38
N ASP A 560 -8.46 -9.36 -14.93
CA ASP A 560 -7.95 -9.40 -16.30
C ASP A 560 -6.46 -9.77 -16.38
N LEU A 561 -5.77 -9.94 -15.25
CA LEU A 561 -4.36 -10.31 -15.21
C LEU A 561 -4.17 -11.65 -14.49
N SER A 562 -3.69 -12.64 -15.23
CA SER A 562 -3.19 -13.89 -14.66
C SER A 562 -1.78 -13.70 -14.09
N PRO A 563 -1.28 -14.62 -13.22
CA PRO A 563 0.12 -14.59 -12.77
C PRO A 563 1.14 -14.51 -13.91
N HIS A 564 0.84 -15.12 -15.07
CA HIS A 564 1.73 -15.12 -16.23
C HIS A 564 1.79 -13.75 -16.92
N ASP A 565 0.74 -12.94 -16.81
CA ASP A 565 0.68 -11.65 -17.52
C ASP A 565 1.63 -10.61 -16.93
N TYR A 566 1.92 -10.69 -15.62
CA TYR A 566 2.97 -9.87 -15.00
C TYR A 566 4.34 -10.11 -15.62
N GLN A 567 4.71 -11.37 -15.83
CA GLN A 567 5.97 -11.73 -16.49
C GLN A 567 5.99 -11.25 -17.95
N LYS A 568 4.86 -11.37 -18.68
CA LYS A 568 4.76 -10.85 -20.05
C LYS A 568 4.89 -9.33 -20.09
N ILE A 569 4.31 -8.61 -19.13
CA ILE A 569 4.45 -7.15 -19.01
C ILE A 569 5.92 -6.78 -18.80
N ARG A 570 6.60 -7.42 -17.83
CA ARG A 570 8.04 -7.20 -17.57
C ARG A 570 8.90 -7.49 -18.80
N GLN A 571 8.68 -8.63 -19.46
CA GLN A 571 9.40 -9.01 -20.69
C GLN A 571 9.14 -8.03 -21.84
N LYS A 572 7.90 -7.55 -22.00
CA LYS A 572 7.56 -6.58 -23.04
C LYS A 572 8.19 -5.20 -22.75
N ALA A 573 8.21 -4.77 -21.49
CA ALA A 573 8.92 -3.57 -21.07
C ALA A 573 10.42 -3.69 -21.38
N LEU A 574 11.05 -4.79 -20.97
CA LEU A 574 12.46 -5.10 -21.26
C LEU A 574 12.76 -5.09 -22.76
N ARG A 575 11.89 -5.67 -23.60
CA ARG A 575 12.04 -5.66 -25.06
C ARG A 575 12.11 -4.23 -25.58
N TYR A 576 11.20 -3.36 -25.15
CA TYR A 576 11.23 -1.95 -25.56
C TYR A 576 12.45 -1.21 -25.00
N ILE A 577 12.82 -1.45 -23.74
CA ILE A 577 14.02 -0.86 -23.16
C ILE A 577 15.25 -1.22 -23.99
N SER A 578 15.42 -2.51 -24.34
CA SER A 578 16.55 -3.01 -25.15
C SER A 578 16.55 -2.44 -26.57
N GLN A 579 15.36 -2.21 -27.17
CA GLN A 579 15.25 -1.58 -28.50
C GLN A 579 15.51 -0.07 -28.48
N LEU A 580 15.41 0.55 -27.30
CA LEU A 580 15.76 1.95 -27.07
C LEU A 580 17.21 2.09 -26.53
N GLU A 581 17.93 0.98 -26.33
CA GLU A 581 19.36 0.94 -25.99
C GLU A 581 20.24 1.15 -27.25
N ASP A 582 20.21 2.37 -27.79
CA ASP A 582 21.31 2.95 -28.60
C ASP A 582 21.17 4.48 -28.72
N VAL A 583 20.82 5.14 -27.61
CA VAL A 583 20.82 6.62 -27.51
C VAL A 583 21.56 7.00 -26.22
N GLY A 584 22.88 6.87 -26.22
CA GLY A 584 23.70 7.25 -25.06
C GLY A 584 25.11 6.68 -24.99
N LYS A 585 25.79 6.43 -26.11
CA LYS A 585 27.27 6.44 -26.08
C LYS A 585 27.72 7.88 -25.93
N GLU A 586 28.01 8.24 -24.69
CA GLU A 586 28.88 9.32 -24.19
C GLU A 586 28.23 10.01 -22.98
N GLY A 587 28.77 9.72 -21.79
CA GLY A 587 29.03 10.76 -20.78
C GLY A 587 27.86 11.49 -20.13
N SER A 588 26.59 11.26 -20.47
CA SER A 588 25.49 11.78 -19.69
C SER A 588 25.14 10.78 -18.59
N THR A 589 25.86 10.87 -17.47
CA THR A 589 25.18 10.75 -16.18
C THR A 589 23.94 11.60 -16.31
N VAL A 590 22.76 10.98 -16.33
CA VAL A 590 21.56 11.70 -15.97
C VAL A 590 21.82 12.10 -14.53
N GLN A 591 22.39 13.29 -14.34
CA GLN A 591 22.00 14.12 -13.23
C GLN A 591 20.49 14.23 -13.39
N MET A 592 19.79 13.32 -12.72
CA MET A 592 18.47 13.64 -12.22
C MET A 592 18.66 15.01 -11.57
N SER A 593 18.04 16.00 -12.19
CA SER A 593 18.04 17.40 -11.79
C SER A 593 18.08 17.52 -10.28
N GLY A 594 18.89 18.44 -9.75
CA GLY A 594 19.17 18.57 -8.32
C GLY A 594 17.95 18.41 -7.40
N SER A 595 18.21 17.92 -6.17
CA SER A 595 17.23 17.58 -5.12
C SER A 595 15.78 17.88 -5.48
N ARG A 596 14.95 16.83 -5.65
CA ARG A 596 13.51 16.99 -5.91
C ARG A 596 12.96 18.07 -4.98
N SER A 597 12.55 19.21 -5.56
CA SER A 597 11.98 20.29 -4.76
C SER A 597 10.57 19.89 -4.38
N PHE A 598 10.30 19.80 -3.09
CA PHE A 598 8.97 19.55 -2.55
C PHE A 598 8.41 20.88 -2.02
N PRO A 599 7.93 21.79 -2.88
CA PRO A 599 7.38 23.05 -2.40
C PRO A 599 6.19 22.75 -1.48
N VAL A 600 6.22 23.31 -0.26
CA VAL A 600 5.05 23.26 0.62
C VAL A 600 3.94 23.99 -0.09
N SER A 601 2.81 23.32 -0.34
CA SER A 601 1.71 24.01 -1.00
C SER A 601 1.02 24.93 0.00
N GLY A 602 0.81 26.19 -0.39
CA GLY A 602 0.08 27.14 0.43
C GLY A 602 -1.39 26.74 0.59
N LEU A 603 -2.05 27.22 1.64
CA LEU A 603 -3.49 27.07 1.76
C LEU A 603 -4.19 27.94 0.70
N GLU A 604 -4.87 27.32 -0.26
CA GLU A 604 -5.61 28.03 -1.31
C GLU A 604 -6.76 28.86 -0.70
N GLY A 605 -6.91 30.10 -1.17
CA GLY A 605 -7.91 31.06 -0.68
C GLY A 605 -7.41 32.08 0.34
N VAL A 606 -6.15 32.02 0.76
CA VAL A 606 -5.57 33.00 1.70
C VAL A 606 -5.61 34.42 1.13
N ASP A 607 -5.42 34.61 -0.19
CA ASP A 607 -5.45 35.94 -0.82
C ASP A 607 -6.81 36.64 -0.72
N TYR A 608 -7.88 35.86 -0.57
CA TYR A 608 -9.27 36.33 -0.46
C TYR A 608 -9.87 36.11 0.94
N GLU A 609 -9.07 35.68 1.93
CA GLU A 609 -9.55 35.31 3.27
C GLU A 609 -10.23 36.49 3.97
N ASN A 610 -9.66 37.69 3.83
CA ASN A 610 -10.11 38.90 4.53
C ASN A 610 -10.79 39.94 3.62
N VAL A 611 -11.13 39.58 2.38
CA VAL A 611 -11.81 40.51 1.44
C VAL A 611 -13.34 40.37 1.49
N SER A 612 -14.06 41.36 0.95
CA SER A 612 -15.53 41.32 0.94
C SER A 612 -16.07 40.24 -0.02
N ILE A 613 -17.29 39.74 0.24
CA ILE A 613 -17.94 38.74 -0.63
C ILE A 613 -18.08 39.30 -2.06
N ALA A 614 -18.40 40.59 -2.22
CA ALA A 614 -18.49 41.24 -3.52
C ALA A 614 -17.18 41.16 -4.34
N ILE A 615 -16.02 41.30 -3.68
CA ILE A 615 -14.71 41.14 -4.34
C ILE A 615 -14.48 39.68 -4.74
N CYS A 616 -14.87 38.72 -3.88
CA CYS A 616 -14.82 37.30 -4.25
C CYS A 616 -15.68 36.99 -5.48
N VAL A 617 -16.90 37.55 -5.55
CA VAL A 617 -17.80 37.39 -6.71
C VAL A 617 -17.17 37.96 -7.98
N GLN A 618 -16.63 39.19 -7.93
CA GLN A 618 -15.96 39.80 -9.08
C GLN A 618 -14.76 38.96 -9.58
N ALA A 619 -13.98 38.39 -8.65
CA ALA A 619 -12.89 37.50 -8.99
C ALA A 619 -13.37 36.18 -9.60
N ILE A 620 -14.48 35.63 -9.10
CA ILE A 620 -15.11 34.43 -9.66
C ILE A 620 -15.63 34.69 -11.09
N GLU A 621 -16.22 35.84 -11.36
CA GLU A 621 -16.79 36.15 -12.67
C GLU A 621 -15.70 36.49 -13.69
N ASN A 622 -14.81 37.41 -13.33
CA ASN A 622 -13.93 38.10 -14.28
C ASN A 622 -12.43 37.79 -14.10
N GLY A 623 -12.05 37.07 -13.04
CA GLY A 623 -10.66 36.72 -12.76
C GLY A 623 -10.09 35.64 -13.68
N ASN A 624 -8.79 35.41 -13.57
CA ASN A 624 -8.16 34.23 -14.17
C ASN A 624 -8.51 32.95 -13.35
N ILE A 625 -8.13 31.78 -13.84
CA ILE A 625 -8.42 30.49 -13.17
C ILE A 625 -7.91 30.46 -11.72
N GLU A 626 -6.76 31.05 -11.42
CA GLU A 626 -6.21 31.10 -10.07
C GLU A 626 -7.04 31.99 -9.13
N SER A 627 -7.38 33.22 -9.55
CA SER A 627 -8.25 34.12 -8.80
C SER A 627 -9.64 33.51 -8.55
N LYS A 628 -10.22 32.85 -9.56
CA LYS A 628 -11.52 32.15 -9.42
C LYS A 628 -11.48 31.07 -8.34
N ARG A 629 -10.44 30.23 -8.35
CA ARG A 629 -10.26 29.16 -7.35
C ARG A 629 -10.02 29.74 -5.96
N SER A 630 -9.09 30.68 -5.84
CA SER A 630 -8.74 31.29 -4.55
C SER A 630 -9.95 31.98 -3.91
N ALA A 631 -10.73 32.74 -4.69
CA ALA A 631 -11.97 33.36 -4.21
C ALA A 631 -13.03 32.32 -3.76
N ALA A 632 -13.26 31.25 -4.53
CA ALA A 632 -14.19 30.18 -4.15
C ALA A 632 -13.73 29.42 -2.89
N CYS A 633 -12.43 29.10 -2.79
CA CYS A 633 -11.84 28.47 -1.61
C CYS A 633 -11.98 29.36 -0.37
N ALA A 634 -11.79 30.68 -0.50
CA ALA A 634 -11.98 31.61 0.61
C ALA A 634 -13.44 31.62 1.11
N LEU A 635 -14.42 31.66 0.20
CA LEU A 635 -15.84 31.55 0.55
C LEU A 635 -16.14 30.23 1.28
N ALA A 636 -15.55 29.12 0.82
CA ALA A 636 -15.68 27.81 1.45
C ALA A 636 -15.08 27.78 2.87
N LEU A 637 -13.90 28.37 3.08
CA LEU A 637 -13.22 28.39 4.38
C LEU A 637 -13.93 29.23 5.44
N ARG A 638 -14.74 30.19 5.00
CA ARG A 638 -15.47 31.15 5.85
C ARG A 638 -16.90 30.72 6.17
N ASP A 639 -17.38 29.61 5.59
CA ASP A 639 -18.79 29.20 5.65
C ASP A 639 -19.74 30.35 5.26
N SER A 640 -19.36 31.17 4.26
CA SER A 640 -20.09 32.39 3.88
C SER A 640 -20.65 32.33 2.47
N GLY A 641 -21.90 32.79 2.28
CA GLY A 641 -22.56 32.83 0.97
C GLY A 641 -23.57 33.97 0.84
N THR A 642 -23.83 34.36 -0.41
CA THR A 642 -24.88 35.29 -0.86
C THR A 642 -25.52 34.72 -2.13
N GLU A 643 -26.67 35.25 -2.55
CA GLU A 643 -27.31 34.81 -3.79
C GLU A 643 -26.42 35.09 -5.01
N GLU A 644 -25.78 36.25 -5.03
CA GLU A 644 -24.81 36.65 -6.06
C GLU A 644 -23.60 35.70 -6.10
N ALA A 645 -23.10 35.31 -4.93
CA ALA A 645 -22.04 34.30 -4.86
C ALA A 645 -22.49 32.94 -5.37
N LEU A 646 -23.73 32.52 -5.09
CA LEU A 646 -24.26 31.26 -5.59
C LEU A 646 -24.34 31.25 -7.12
N GLU A 647 -24.85 32.31 -7.74
CA GLU A 647 -24.93 32.44 -9.20
C GLU A 647 -23.55 32.37 -9.86
N ALA A 648 -22.58 33.09 -9.31
CA ALA A 648 -21.20 33.07 -9.80
C ALA A 648 -20.55 31.67 -9.66
N LEU A 649 -20.76 30.98 -8.53
CA LEU A 649 -20.27 29.62 -8.29
C LEU A 649 -20.92 28.57 -9.21
N LEU A 650 -22.19 28.75 -9.59
CA LEU A 650 -22.89 27.84 -10.50
C LEU A 650 -22.26 27.80 -11.90
N LEU A 651 -21.72 28.92 -12.37
CA LEU A 651 -21.02 29.00 -13.66
C LEU A 651 -19.72 28.16 -13.64
N MET A 652 -19.03 28.13 -12.49
CA MET A 652 -17.78 27.39 -12.30
C MET A 652 -17.96 25.87 -12.35
N LEU A 653 -19.15 25.33 -12.01
CA LEU A 653 -19.37 23.87 -11.97
C LEU A 653 -19.17 23.17 -13.33
N ASN A 654 -19.25 23.92 -14.43
CA ASN A 654 -19.02 23.40 -15.79
C ASN A 654 -17.54 23.27 -16.16
N LEU A 655 -16.65 23.96 -15.45
CA LEU A 655 -15.23 24.06 -15.79
C LEU A 655 -14.40 23.14 -14.88
N PRO A 656 -13.73 22.10 -15.42
CA PRO A 656 -12.96 21.15 -14.62
C PRO A 656 -11.97 21.80 -13.66
N GLU A 657 -11.28 22.85 -14.09
CA GLU A 657 -10.20 23.52 -13.37
C GLU A 657 -10.67 24.20 -12.07
N VAL A 658 -11.96 24.52 -11.98
CA VAL A 658 -12.52 25.30 -10.86
C VAL A 658 -13.75 24.67 -10.20
N ARG A 659 -14.20 23.51 -10.72
CA ARG A 659 -15.39 22.81 -10.23
C ARG A 659 -15.30 22.41 -8.77
N ILE A 660 -14.16 21.85 -8.34
CA ILE A 660 -14.00 21.36 -6.96
C ILE A 660 -14.02 22.51 -5.94
N PRO A 661 -13.28 23.63 -6.12
CA PRO A 661 -13.45 24.82 -5.29
C PRO A 661 -14.90 25.32 -5.25
N ALA A 662 -15.58 25.36 -6.40
CA ALA A 662 -16.95 25.85 -6.49
C ALA A 662 -17.94 24.97 -5.72
N ILE A 663 -17.92 23.65 -5.91
CA ILE A 663 -18.85 22.75 -5.22
C ILE A 663 -18.59 22.69 -3.71
N ARG A 664 -17.35 22.89 -3.29
CA ARG A 664 -17.01 23.00 -1.86
C ARG A 664 -17.58 24.27 -1.24
N ALA A 665 -17.53 25.41 -1.94
CA ALA A 665 -18.17 26.64 -1.50
C ALA A 665 -19.71 26.52 -1.49
N ILE A 666 -20.30 25.92 -2.52
CA ILE A 666 -21.75 25.62 -2.55
C ILE A 666 -22.16 24.72 -1.36
N ARG A 667 -21.34 23.71 -1.03
CA ARG A 667 -21.57 22.86 0.15
C ARG A 667 -21.53 23.66 1.46
N SER A 668 -20.55 24.57 1.64
CA SER A 668 -20.43 25.34 2.89
C SER A 668 -21.57 26.34 3.11
N MET A 669 -22.27 26.76 2.05
CA MET A 669 -23.49 27.57 2.13
C MET A 669 -24.70 26.80 2.68
N GLY A 670 -24.67 25.46 2.64
CA GLY A 670 -25.73 24.60 3.14
C GLY A 670 -27.08 24.86 2.48
N VAL A 671 -28.14 25.03 3.30
CA VAL A 671 -29.53 25.22 2.83
C VAL A 671 -29.72 26.46 1.96
N GLN A 672 -28.85 27.46 2.08
CA GLN A 672 -28.90 28.68 1.25
C GLN A 672 -28.61 28.38 -0.23
N ALA A 673 -27.89 27.30 -0.51
CA ALA A 673 -27.54 26.89 -1.87
C ALA A 673 -28.62 26.04 -2.56
N ILE A 674 -29.85 25.95 -2.04
CA ILE A 674 -30.87 25.05 -2.59
C ILE A 674 -31.20 25.30 -4.07
N LEU A 675 -31.05 26.54 -4.55
CA LEU A 675 -31.24 26.89 -5.96
C LEU A 675 -30.21 26.21 -6.88
N ALA A 676 -29.06 25.79 -6.35
CA ALA A 676 -28.05 25.02 -7.09
C ALA A 676 -28.38 23.54 -7.25
N MET A 677 -29.45 23.04 -6.62
CA MET A 677 -29.80 21.62 -6.62
C MET A 677 -29.87 20.98 -8.02
N PRO A 678 -30.49 21.58 -9.06
CA PRO A 678 -30.50 20.98 -10.40
C PRO A 678 -29.09 20.75 -10.93
N LYS A 679 -28.22 21.75 -10.80
CA LYS A 679 -26.85 21.68 -11.32
C LYS A 679 -25.96 20.71 -10.54
N VAL A 680 -26.15 20.64 -9.22
CA VAL A 680 -25.48 19.64 -8.38
C VAL A 680 -25.98 18.23 -8.71
N CYS A 681 -27.25 18.06 -9.06
CA CYS A 681 -27.79 16.78 -9.49
C CYS A 681 -27.19 16.30 -10.83
N ASP A 682 -26.88 17.19 -11.77
CA ASP A 682 -26.19 16.83 -13.02
C ASP A 682 -24.83 16.18 -12.74
N LEU A 683 -24.12 16.64 -11.70
CA LEU A 683 -22.81 16.10 -11.32
C LEU A 683 -22.87 14.66 -10.80
N LEU A 684 -24.05 14.16 -10.38
CA LEU A 684 -24.24 12.74 -10.07
C LEU A 684 -24.15 11.83 -11.30
N GLN A 685 -24.15 12.39 -12.51
CA GLN A 685 -23.95 11.65 -13.77
C GLN A 685 -22.50 11.71 -14.27
N ASN A 686 -21.58 12.36 -13.52
CA ASN A 686 -20.19 12.45 -13.92
C ASN A 686 -19.52 11.07 -13.95
N THR A 687 -18.61 10.85 -14.90
CA THR A 687 -17.86 9.60 -15.06
C THR A 687 -16.96 9.29 -13.86
N ASP A 688 -16.36 10.32 -13.24
CA ASP A 688 -15.46 10.12 -12.10
C ASP A 688 -16.22 10.07 -10.76
N PRO A 689 -16.01 9.02 -9.94
CA PRO A 689 -16.66 8.89 -8.64
C PRO A 689 -16.40 10.04 -7.66
N PHE A 690 -15.25 10.70 -7.72
CA PHE A 690 -14.88 11.79 -6.81
C PHE A 690 -15.77 13.03 -6.99
N ILE A 691 -16.12 13.35 -8.25
CA ILE A 691 -17.07 14.44 -8.56
C ILE A 691 -18.46 14.10 -8.04
N ARG A 692 -18.92 12.86 -8.27
CA ARG A 692 -20.23 12.40 -7.76
C ARG A 692 -20.29 12.46 -6.23
N ALA A 693 -19.19 12.12 -5.54
CA ALA A 693 -19.12 12.18 -4.09
C ALA A 693 -19.23 13.62 -3.55
N HIS A 694 -18.56 14.59 -4.18
CA HIS A 694 -18.73 16.00 -3.84
C HIS A 694 -20.18 16.48 -4.04
N ALA A 695 -20.86 16.00 -5.08
CA ALA A 695 -22.27 16.31 -5.30
C ALA A 695 -23.17 15.74 -4.19
N LEU A 696 -22.92 14.50 -3.72
CA LEU A 696 -23.65 13.93 -2.59
C LEU A 696 -23.48 14.75 -1.31
N LEU A 697 -22.27 15.23 -1.02
CA LEU A 697 -22.02 16.09 0.16
C LEU A 697 -22.69 17.45 0.04
N ALA A 698 -22.71 18.05 -1.14
CA ALA A 698 -23.42 19.30 -1.37
C ALA A 698 -24.95 19.11 -1.20
N LEU A 699 -25.50 18.01 -1.70
CA LEU A 699 -26.93 17.67 -1.52
C LEU A 699 -27.28 17.42 -0.03
N GLU A 700 -26.40 16.77 0.73
CA GLU A 700 -26.59 16.60 2.18
C GLU A 700 -26.67 17.95 2.90
N ALA A 701 -25.78 18.88 2.57
CA ALA A 701 -25.75 20.21 3.15
C ALA A 701 -26.96 21.08 2.78
N MET A 702 -27.60 20.84 1.64
CA MET A 702 -28.84 21.52 1.20
C MET A 702 -30.11 21.07 1.97
N GLY A 703 -30.04 19.96 2.71
CA GLY A 703 -31.10 19.47 3.58
C GLY A 703 -32.23 18.71 2.86
N ILE A 704 -33.39 18.61 3.53
CA ILE A 704 -34.51 17.70 3.17
C ILE A 704 -34.97 17.77 1.69
N LYS A 705 -34.92 18.94 1.07
CA LYS A 705 -35.35 19.12 -0.33
C LYS A 705 -34.46 18.34 -1.33
N ALA A 706 -33.23 18.02 -0.94
CA ALA A 706 -32.25 17.32 -1.76
C ALA A 706 -32.24 15.78 -1.57
N VAL A 707 -33.11 15.23 -0.71
CA VAL A 707 -33.16 13.77 -0.41
C VAL A 707 -33.32 12.92 -1.67
N GLY A 708 -34.09 13.37 -2.66
CA GLY A 708 -34.26 12.64 -3.93
C GLY A 708 -32.94 12.44 -4.69
N GLY A 709 -32.02 13.40 -4.63
CA GLY A 709 -30.68 13.28 -5.20
C GLY A 709 -29.83 12.25 -4.45
N LEU A 710 -29.91 12.24 -3.12
CA LEU A 710 -29.21 11.25 -2.27
C LEU A 710 -29.71 9.82 -2.50
N ILE A 711 -31.03 9.62 -2.71
CA ILE A 711 -31.60 8.31 -3.07
C ILE A 711 -31.02 7.78 -4.38
N ARG A 712 -30.75 8.65 -5.38
CA ARG A 712 -30.07 8.22 -6.61
C ARG A 712 -28.65 7.73 -6.33
N GLY A 713 -27.95 8.38 -5.40
CA GLY A 713 -26.59 7.99 -4.97
C GLY A 713 -26.50 6.59 -4.38
N LEU A 714 -27.57 6.04 -3.80
CA LEU A 714 -27.58 4.66 -3.28
C LEU A 714 -27.31 3.59 -4.34
N LYS A 715 -27.48 3.93 -5.63
CA LYS A 715 -27.26 3.07 -6.78
C LYS A 715 -25.94 3.36 -7.50
N ASP A 716 -25.07 4.20 -6.93
CA ASP A 716 -23.78 4.52 -7.54
C ASP A 716 -22.94 3.23 -7.72
N PRO A 717 -22.36 2.99 -8.91
CA PRO A 717 -21.56 1.79 -9.15
C PRO A 717 -20.28 1.76 -8.31
N PHE A 718 -19.78 2.93 -7.88
CA PHE A 718 -18.63 3.01 -6.99
C PHE A 718 -19.09 2.81 -5.54
N PRO A 719 -18.68 1.71 -4.86
CA PRO A 719 -19.28 1.31 -3.59
C PRO A 719 -19.16 2.36 -2.48
N MET A 720 -18.10 3.17 -2.52
CA MET A 720 -17.89 4.25 -1.55
C MET A 720 -18.94 5.36 -1.68
N ASN A 721 -19.41 5.65 -2.89
CA ASN A 721 -20.44 6.65 -3.11
C ASN A 721 -21.82 6.14 -2.67
N ALA A 722 -22.14 4.87 -2.92
CA ALA A 722 -23.36 4.25 -2.41
C ALA A 722 -23.39 4.23 -0.88
N TYR A 723 -22.24 3.92 -0.25
CA TYR A 723 -22.06 4.05 1.20
C TYR A 723 -22.25 5.50 1.66
N LEU A 724 -21.57 6.47 1.02
CA LEU A 724 -21.68 7.88 1.38
C LEU A 724 -23.12 8.39 1.28
N ALA A 725 -23.84 8.03 0.23
CA ALA A 725 -25.24 8.39 0.03
C ALA A 725 -26.12 7.86 1.18
N ALA A 726 -25.90 6.62 1.62
CA ALA A 726 -26.60 6.06 2.77
C ALA A 726 -26.28 6.84 4.06
N VAL A 727 -25.01 7.17 4.30
CA VAL A 727 -24.64 7.96 5.49
C VAL A 727 -25.24 9.36 5.44
N CYS A 728 -25.24 10.02 4.28
CA CYS A 728 -25.88 11.32 4.09
C CYS A 728 -27.39 11.26 4.38
N LEU A 729 -28.08 10.22 3.89
CA LEU A 729 -29.51 10.00 4.18
C LEU A 729 -29.78 9.77 5.67
N GLY A 730 -28.95 8.96 6.33
CA GLY A 730 -29.07 8.72 7.77
C GLY A 730 -28.94 10.00 8.60
N ARG A 731 -28.06 10.92 8.18
CA ARG A 731 -27.90 12.25 8.81
C ARG A 731 -29.08 13.19 8.62
N GLN A 732 -29.93 12.97 7.62
CA GLN A 732 -31.19 13.71 7.48
C GLN A 732 -32.27 13.22 8.48
N GLY A 733 -32.09 12.06 9.10
CA GLY A 733 -33.05 11.50 10.07
C GLY A 733 -34.42 11.22 9.43
N GLU A 734 -35.50 11.50 10.17
CA GLU A 734 -36.88 11.23 9.76
C GLU A 734 -37.25 11.85 8.39
N ALA A 735 -36.63 12.98 8.05
CA ALA A 735 -36.80 13.65 6.76
C ALA A 735 -36.50 12.75 5.55
N ALA A 736 -35.70 11.69 5.72
CA ALA A 736 -35.33 10.75 4.69
C ALA A 736 -36.17 9.45 4.69
N ILE A 737 -37.35 9.39 5.34
CA ILE A 737 -38.24 8.20 5.35
C ILE A 737 -38.46 7.62 3.94
N GLN A 738 -38.60 8.46 2.91
CA GLN A 738 -38.79 8.01 1.53
C GLN A 738 -37.62 7.19 0.96
N ALA A 739 -36.44 7.23 1.60
CA ALA A 739 -35.28 6.44 1.21
C ALA A 739 -35.28 5.01 1.75
N LEU A 740 -36.12 4.68 2.74
CA LEU A 740 -36.14 3.36 3.38
C LEU A 740 -36.26 2.19 2.39
N PRO A 741 -37.10 2.22 1.33
CA PRO A 741 -37.16 1.12 0.36
C PRO A 741 -35.83 0.88 -0.37
N ALA A 742 -35.14 1.96 -0.76
CA ALA A 742 -33.85 1.87 -1.44
C ALA A 742 -32.73 1.42 -0.49
N LEU A 743 -32.73 1.91 0.76
CA LEU A 743 -31.79 1.48 1.78
C LEU A 743 -31.97 0.00 2.14
N ARG A 744 -33.21 -0.50 2.25
CA ARG A 744 -33.49 -1.93 2.49
C ARG A 744 -32.94 -2.81 1.37
N LYS A 745 -33.04 -2.36 0.11
CA LYS A 745 -32.39 -3.05 -1.01
C LYS A 745 -30.87 -3.10 -0.86
N ASN A 746 -30.23 -2.02 -0.40
CA ASN A 746 -28.79 -2.00 -0.17
C ASN A 746 -28.31 -2.96 0.95
N LEU A 747 -29.20 -3.44 1.83
CA LEU A 747 -28.88 -4.51 2.79
C LEU A 747 -28.58 -5.86 2.12
N GLU A 748 -29.02 -6.05 0.87
CA GLU A 748 -28.80 -7.26 0.06
C GLU A 748 -27.50 -7.19 -0.75
N SER A 749 -26.77 -6.06 -0.71
CA SER A 749 -25.53 -5.88 -1.47
C SER A 749 -24.47 -6.91 -1.05
N PRO A 750 -23.67 -7.48 -1.99
CA PRO A 750 -22.55 -8.36 -1.64
C PRO A 750 -21.44 -7.60 -0.90
N ILE A 751 -21.37 -6.27 -1.02
CA ILE A 751 -20.31 -5.46 -0.44
C ILE A 751 -20.65 -5.08 1.01
N HIS A 752 -19.78 -5.46 1.95
CA HIS A 752 -20.00 -5.26 3.38
C HIS A 752 -20.26 -3.79 3.75
N ARG A 753 -19.46 -2.86 3.22
CA ARG A 753 -19.61 -1.42 3.50
C ARG A 753 -20.97 -0.87 3.08
N ILE A 754 -21.51 -1.27 1.93
CA ILE A 754 -22.83 -0.81 1.47
C ILE A 754 -23.91 -1.27 2.47
N ARG A 755 -23.86 -2.53 2.91
CA ARG A 755 -24.79 -3.05 3.93
C ARG A 755 -24.67 -2.31 5.26
N GLN A 756 -23.44 -2.03 5.70
CA GLN A 756 -23.15 -1.31 6.94
C GLN A 756 -23.73 0.12 6.90
N GLY A 757 -23.48 0.86 5.82
CA GLY A 757 -24.02 2.20 5.62
C GLY A 757 -25.55 2.21 5.61
N ALA A 758 -26.17 1.28 4.87
CA ALA A 758 -27.62 1.15 4.80
C ALA A 758 -28.25 0.81 6.17
N LYS A 759 -27.66 -0.13 6.92
CA LYS A 759 -28.13 -0.50 8.26
C LYS A 759 -28.09 0.70 9.22
N LYS A 760 -26.96 1.42 9.25
CA LYS A 760 -26.80 2.61 10.10
C LYS A 760 -27.80 3.70 9.72
N ALA A 761 -27.99 3.95 8.42
CA ALA A 761 -28.94 4.93 7.93
C ALA A 761 -30.39 4.60 8.30
N ILE A 762 -30.82 3.35 8.12
CA ILE A 762 -32.18 2.90 8.51
C ILE A 762 -32.40 3.13 10.01
N GLN A 763 -31.43 2.75 10.85
CA GLN A 763 -31.51 2.97 12.30
C GLN A 763 -31.64 4.46 12.65
N GLN A 764 -30.92 5.35 11.95
CA GLN A 764 -31.00 6.79 12.19
C GLN A 764 -32.33 7.40 11.72
N ILE A 765 -32.89 6.91 10.61
CA ILE A 765 -34.17 7.39 10.06
C ILE A 765 -35.36 6.89 10.88
N GLU A 766 -35.32 5.66 11.38
CA GLU A 766 -36.40 5.04 12.17
C GLU A 766 -36.37 5.41 13.65
N ARG A 767 -35.26 5.98 14.14
CA ARG A 767 -35.16 6.44 15.52
C ARG A 767 -36.10 7.63 15.70
N LYS A 768 -37.21 7.40 16.42
CA LYS A 768 -38.04 8.47 16.95
C LYS A 768 -37.23 9.21 18.02
N GLU A 769 -36.92 10.47 17.76
CA GLU A 769 -36.45 11.39 18.80
C GLU A 769 -37.57 11.71 19.80
#